data_AF-A0A3D2JYV6-F1
#
_entry.id   AF-A0A3D2JYV6-F1
#
_cell.length_a   1.000
_cell.length_b   1.000
_cell.length_c   1.000
_cell.angle_alpha   90.00
_cell.angle_beta   90.00
_cell.angle_gamma   90.00
#
_symmetry.space_group_name_H-M   'P 1'
#
loop_
_entity.id
_entity.type
_entity.pdbx_description
1 polymer ?
#
loop_
_entity_poly.entity_id
_entity_poly.type
_entity_poly.pdbx_seq_one_letter_code
_entity_poly.pdbx_strand_id
1 'polypeptide(L)'
;MFSGRFERKVELRSNYKDMNHRTDIQRSPRGFALIATISVMVLLVLIALAMLSMSTIELRSGQNDKVMAEAKANARLALMLALGDLQKYTGSDTRVTAPAAMIDSDYPSLVGVWKSWEGTNHDTNGRPIVPDYASKTKLEAESGRFLDWLVSGARQKTPSLDPTGLVSKIQESGTIPLLFEGTLGEDNENQIHLIPQQVDLTPSIDADNNSNGTFAWWISGENQKARLGQPYSPRTTNAVDLVEMGQSHSLTDPEVFGLAELLDDPEAYNSGTTNGKLASKALSLPTTALLSEVVSPNPAESFHELSTSAVGLLTNTATGGWRKDISVLTERWDNIYASYAGGKLPLFRFKPEQGATSQVPKPTTSSYDPAQSNLYPWSEYSLILGYKQPSTYYAASASWASLKSFATSYKNFSYNSGVVKSPFVWDKLAKSRASSITSTEIYNHKHRQLLHPQIARCQFLVYAKAIEDPRRLNQNPKRYQLELMYVPFFTLWNPFNITLEHEISGTLNAGQGSGKHTNFLGFGTRRSLPGAMAIVNPVPYLNQGLGPEDVPSTQYRLLTNGNFQTLDWPSNYANPYDNQLTGNTSKFGGRWKDLRTWGCWLPEGTLTLKPGEAKIFSPGELDTGYGFGGGAFRLKEGYNPTNLVGRGFAVSTNLTADRGFWFLFRGDRVTQPYRDRAPGYGFSLSFGNGGSHFGGTAVVPSGIGDEYHNITALTNEVEGDKYWPPDEVDEVTYTIGELASGPWIPLFSMSFGPRMTIGTGAGSNQNRPTKGVVQNNALAAMVLSDPASGDPKDHPANNTFDFAYHSLSLGSTITPNLSDSESYIATGYQSGDGLSRLTMVNIPLRPMASLVELQSWNPRGNNPYPPFQMNLIGNSDATPLIPKDSVVPPALKPAGIENNLMHDDAYCANHMLFDDWFVSSIAAQPQNLGGNIAKDVKTYYKDIMTGSDKLSNRSYYPIIADSGLSASDATQRVNGIINSSESFLKVASRLEVAGMFNVNSTSVAAWKALLGHAKSR
;
A
#
# COMPACT_ATOMS: atom_id res chain seq x y z
N MET A 1 -27.86 64.92 44.05
CA MET A 1 -28.25 66.32 43.72
C MET A 1 -29.69 66.49 44.21
N PHE A 2 -29.91 67.38 45.20
CA PHE A 2 -31.17 67.93 45.78
C PHE A 2 -32.27 66.96 46.25
N SER A 3 -32.49 66.75 47.57
CA SER A 3 -33.26 67.55 48.58
C SER A 3 -34.78 67.45 48.40
N GLY A 4 -35.68 67.31 49.39
CA GLY A 4 -35.67 67.30 50.85
C GLY A 4 -37.12 67.04 51.34
N ARG A 5 -37.32 66.26 52.41
CA ARG A 5 -37.83 66.64 53.76
C ARG A 5 -39.22 67.31 53.83
N PHE A 6 -40.14 66.76 54.64
CA PHE A 6 -40.72 67.47 55.81
C PHE A 6 -41.56 66.53 56.71
N GLU A 7 -41.26 66.57 58.01
CA GLU A 7 -42.01 66.00 59.14
C GLU A 7 -43.19 66.89 59.59
N ARG A 8 -44.19 66.32 60.29
CA ARG A 8 -44.67 66.70 61.67
C ARG A 8 -45.95 65.91 62.02
N LYS A 9 -46.02 65.22 63.19
CA LYS A 9 -46.50 65.66 64.54
C LYS A 9 -47.98 66.08 64.54
N VAL A 10 -48.84 65.82 65.53
CA VAL A 10 -48.87 65.03 66.79
C VAL A 10 -50.29 65.23 67.39
N GLU A 11 -50.75 64.24 68.15
CA GLU A 11 -51.73 64.26 69.27
C GLU A 11 -53.24 64.53 69.17
N LEU A 12 -53.90 63.72 70.01
CA LEU A 12 -55.28 63.63 70.46
C LEU A 12 -55.64 64.69 71.53
N ARG A 13 -56.93 65.07 71.57
CA ARG A 13 -57.89 64.95 72.70
C ARG A 13 -58.98 66.02 72.56
N SER A 14 -60.24 65.59 72.41
CA SER A 14 -61.29 65.42 73.44
C SER A 14 -61.97 66.73 73.86
N ASN A 15 -63.29 66.80 73.71
CA ASN A 15 -64.25 66.86 74.82
C ASN A 15 -65.67 67.22 74.34
N TYR A 16 -66.59 66.31 74.65
CA TYR A 16 -67.86 66.55 75.37
C TYR A 16 -68.37 68.00 75.47
N LYS A 17 -69.62 68.26 75.02
CA LYS A 17 -70.82 68.33 75.90
C LYS A 17 -72.07 68.87 75.17
N ASP A 18 -73.17 68.15 75.40
CA ASP A 18 -74.49 68.59 75.85
C ASP A 18 -75.41 69.56 75.07
N MET A 19 -76.64 69.01 74.90
CA MET A 19 -77.98 69.57 75.14
C MET A 19 -78.88 70.05 73.99
N ASN A 20 -79.85 69.17 73.72
CA ASN A 20 -81.30 69.34 73.82
C ASN A 20 -82.13 70.05 72.74
N HIS A 21 -82.94 69.19 72.10
CA HIS A 21 -84.35 69.31 71.73
C HIS A 21 -84.86 70.52 70.93
N ARG A 22 -85.16 70.24 69.65
CA ARG A 22 -86.49 70.48 69.06
C ARG A 22 -86.85 69.30 68.15
N THR A 23 -88.06 68.77 68.32
CA THR A 23 -88.65 67.77 67.43
C THR A 23 -88.98 68.40 66.09
N ASP A 24 -88.39 67.89 65.02
CA ASP A 24 -88.91 68.03 63.67
C ASP A 24 -88.89 66.67 62.98
N ILE A 25 -90.04 66.29 62.44
CA ILE A 25 -90.27 64.98 61.80
C ILE A 25 -89.70 65.05 60.39
N GLN A 26 -88.57 64.39 60.14
CA GLN A 26 -88.07 64.15 58.78
C GLN A 26 -88.00 62.65 58.48
N ARG A 27 -88.73 62.27 57.41
CA ARG A 27 -88.73 60.94 56.79
C ARG A 27 -87.31 60.53 56.38
N SER A 28 -86.88 59.36 56.82
CA SER A 28 -85.64 58.71 56.42
C SER A 28 -85.73 58.15 54.98
N PRO A 29 -84.71 58.35 54.12
CA PRO A 29 -84.67 57.71 52.81
C PRO A 29 -84.20 56.27 52.95
N ARG A 30 -85.06 55.34 52.52
CA ARG A 30 -84.77 53.91 52.34
C ARG A 30 -83.83 53.75 51.14
N GLY A 31 -82.53 53.60 51.35
CA GLY A 31 -81.55 53.35 50.26
C GLY A 31 -80.09 53.09 50.65
N PHE A 32 -79.59 53.66 51.75
CA PHE A 32 -78.15 53.57 52.11
C PHE A 32 -77.72 52.19 52.63
N ALA A 33 -78.58 51.50 53.40
CA ALA A 33 -78.30 50.15 53.89
C ALA A 33 -78.22 49.12 52.74
N LEU A 34 -78.96 49.33 51.65
CA LEU A 34 -78.95 48.46 50.46
C LEU A 34 -77.68 48.66 49.63
N ILE A 35 -77.20 49.90 49.47
CA ILE A 35 -75.95 50.17 48.74
C ILE A 35 -74.75 49.62 49.53
N ALA A 36 -74.73 49.75 50.86
CA ALA A 36 -73.67 49.20 51.70
C ALA A 36 -73.63 47.66 51.67
N THR A 37 -74.79 46.99 51.72
CA THR A 37 -74.84 45.51 51.62
C THR A 37 -74.51 45.00 50.23
N ILE A 38 -74.94 45.70 49.16
CA ILE A 38 -74.53 45.36 47.78
C ILE A 38 -73.03 45.58 47.61
N SER A 39 -72.44 46.65 48.14
CA SER A 39 -71.00 46.93 48.03
C SER A 39 -70.16 45.91 48.78
N VAL A 40 -70.60 45.48 49.97
CA VAL A 40 -69.95 44.41 50.76
C VAL A 40 -70.13 43.05 50.10
N MET A 41 -71.31 42.73 49.55
CA MET A 41 -71.51 41.48 48.79
C MET A 41 -70.67 41.44 47.52
N VAL A 42 -70.59 42.55 46.76
CA VAL A 42 -69.75 42.64 45.56
C VAL A 42 -68.27 42.49 45.93
N LEU A 43 -67.81 43.11 47.03
CA LEU A 43 -66.44 42.94 47.53
C LEU A 43 -66.15 41.48 47.92
N LEU A 44 -67.05 40.81 48.64
CA LEU A 44 -66.91 39.41 49.03
C LEU A 44 -66.91 38.48 47.81
N VAL A 45 -67.77 38.75 46.82
CA VAL A 45 -67.81 37.99 45.56
C VAL A 45 -66.53 38.18 44.74
N LEU A 46 -65.98 39.40 44.69
CA LEU A 46 -64.70 39.67 44.02
C LEU A 46 -63.53 38.96 44.71
N ILE A 47 -63.48 38.94 46.04
CA ILE A 47 -62.46 38.19 46.80
C ILE A 47 -62.61 36.69 46.55
N ALA A 48 -63.82 36.15 46.58
CA ALA A 48 -64.08 34.74 46.30
C ALA A 48 -63.68 34.35 44.87
N LEU A 49 -63.97 35.20 43.88
CA LEU A 49 -63.55 35.01 42.48
C LEU A 49 -62.02 35.07 42.32
N ALA A 50 -61.35 36.00 42.99
CA ALA A 50 -59.88 36.09 42.97
C ALA A 50 -59.22 34.85 43.59
N MET A 51 -59.74 34.36 44.73
CA MET A 51 -59.25 33.14 45.37
C MET A 51 -59.53 31.88 44.52
N LEU A 52 -60.70 31.81 43.87
CA LEU A 52 -61.03 30.72 42.94
C LEU A 52 -60.09 30.74 41.73
N SER A 53 -59.83 31.91 41.15
CA SER A 53 -58.90 32.07 40.02
C SER A 53 -57.48 31.65 40.41
N MET A 54 -56.99 32.08 41.57
CA MET A 54 -55.66 31.72 42.07
C MET A 54 -55.56 30.22 42.34
N SER A 55 -56.57 29.63 42.98
CA SER A 55 -56.63 28.17 43.20
C SER A 55 -56.67 27.39 41.88
N THR A 56 -57.36 27.88 40.86
CA THR A 56 -57.40 27.25 39.54
C THR A 56 -56.04 27.32 38.83
N ILE A 57 -55.32 28.44 38.98
CA ILE A 57 -53.95 28.60 38.44
C ILE A 57 -52.98 27.67 39.16
N GLU A 58 -53.03 27.61 40.50
CA GLU A 58 -52.19 26.71 41.30
C GLU A 58 -52.46 25.23 40.98
N LEU A 59 -53.73 24.86 40.79
CA LEU A 59 -54.11 23.50 40.36
C LEU A 59 -53.59 23.18 38.97
N ARG A 60 -53.67 24.12 38.01
CA ARG A 60 -53.10 23.95 36.66
C ARG A 60 -51.57 23.87 36.69
N SER A 61 -50.92 24.70 37.51
CA SER A 61 -49.47 24.67 37.72
C SER A 61 -49.05 23.32 38.31
N GLY A 62 -49.70 22.87 39.38
CA GLY A 62 -49.42 21.57 40.00
C GLY A 62 -49.70 20.37 39.08
N GLN A 63 -50.73 20.45 38.22
CA GLN A 63 -50.97 19.46 37.18
C GLN A 63 -49.87 19.46 36.12
N ASN A 64 -49.45 20.63 35.64
CA ASN A 64 -48.35 20.76 34.68
C ASN A 64 -47.03 20.24 35.27
N ASP A 65 -46.75 20.56 36.53
CA ASP A 65 -45.56 20.09 37.25
C ASP A 65 -45.58 18.57 37.41
N LYS A 66 -46.74 17.98 37.72
CA LYS A 66 -46.92 16.52 37.78
C LYS A 66 -46.66 15.87 36.43
N VAL A 67 -47.28 16.37 35.35
CA VAL A 67 -47.11 15.83 33.98
C VAL A 67 -45.67 15.98 33.51
N MET A 68 -45.02 17.12 33.80
CA MET A 68 -43.61 17.35 33.48
C MET A 68 -42.68 16.41 34.26
N ALA A 69 -42.97 16.14 35.55
CA ALA A 69 -42.21 15.19 36.35
C ALA A 69 -42.35 13.76 35.80
N GLU A 70 -43.56 13.36 35.40
CA GLU A 70 -43.84 12.06 34.79
C GLU A 70 -43.15 11.92 33.42
N ALA A 71 -43.23 12.93 32.57
CA ALA A 71 -42.54 12.95 31.27
C ALA A 71 -41.02 12.85 31.45
N LYS A 72 -40.43 13.56 32.41
CA LYS A 72 -39.01 13.46 32.75
C LYS A 72 -38.63 12.07 33.28
N ALA A 73 -39.49 11.46 34.10
CA ALA A 73 -39.27 10.10 34.60
C ALA A 73 -39.33 9.07 33.47
N ASN A 74 -40.31 9.16 32.58
CA ASN A 74 -40.44 8.30 31.40
C ASN A 74 -39.27 8.48 30.44
N ALA A 75 -38.83 9.72 30.19
CA ALA A 75 -37.66 10.00 29.36
C ALA A 75 -36.37 9.45 29.98
N ARG A 76 -36.21 9.54 31.31
CA ARG A 76 -35.07 8.95 32.01
C ARG A 76 -35.07 7.42 31.90
N LEU A 77 -36.23 6.78 32.04
CA LEU A 77 -36.39 5.34 31.81
C LEU A 77 -36.06 4.99 30.36
N ALA A 78 -36.60 5.74 29.39
CA ALA A 78 -36.33 5.55 27.96
C ALA A 78 -34.82 5.62 27.67
N LEU A 79 -34.12 6.61 28.24
CA LEU A 79 -32.68 6.76 28.10
C LEU A 79 -31.92 5.59 28.73
N MET A 80 -32.32 5.13 29.92
CA MET A 80 -31.71 3.94 30.55
C MET A 80 -31.90 2.69 29.70
N LEU A 81 -33.09 2.50 29.11
CA LEU A 81 -33.38 1.38 28.21
C LEU A 81 -32.60 1.48 26.89
N ALA A 82 -32.53 2.66 26.29
CA ALA A 82 -31.77 2.93 25.07
C ALA A 82 -30.28 2.66 25.29
N LEU A 83 -29.71 3.14 26.40
CA LEU A 83 -28.32 2.85 26.77
C LEU A 83 -28.10 1.36 27.02
N GLY A 84 -29.06 0.68 27.68
CA GLY A 84 -29.02 -0.75 27.91
C GLY A 84 -29.00 -1.56 26.61
N ASP A 85 -29.85 -1.20 25.64
CA ASP A 85 -29.90 -1.89 24.33
C ASP A 85 -28.69 -1.55 23.47
N LEU A 86 -28.24 -0.30 23.49
CA LEU A 86 -26.99 0.09 22.84
C LEU A 86 -25.83 -0.76 23.39
N GLN A 87 -25.67 -0.85 24.70
CA GLN A 87 -24.62 -1.68 25.31
C GLN A 87 -24.80 -3.18 25.01
N LYS A 88 -26.04 -3.70 25.04
CA LYS A 88 -26.35 -5.10 24.74
C LYS A 88 -25.97 -5.46 23.31
N TYR A 89 -26.34 -4.64 22.33
CA TYR A 89 -26.17 -4.96 20.91
C TYR A 89 -24.83 -4.49 20.35
N THR A 90 -24.34 -3.31 20.74
CA THR A 90 -23.09 -2.72 20.21
C THR A 90 -21.90 -2.82 21.17
N GLY A 91 -22.08 -3.32 22.40
CA GLY A 91 -21.01 -3.36 23.41
C GLY A 91 -19.90 -4.36 23.11
N SER A 92 -20.14 -5.36 22.27
CA SER A 92 -19.07 -6.23 21.78
C SER A 92 -18.27 -5.52 20.68
N ASP A 93 -16.94 -5.59 20.75
CA ASP A 93 -16.04 -5.01 19.75
C ASP A 93 -16.30 -5.55 18.33
N THR A 94 -16.91 -6.74 18.19
CA THR A 94 -17.22 -7.36 16.89
C THR A 94 -18.59 -6.95 16.33
N ARG A 95 -18.98 -5.69 16.55
CA ARG A 95 -20.27 -5.13 16.11
C ARG A 95 -20.04 -3.98 15.17
N VAL A 96 -20.88 -3.91 14.14
CA VAL A 96 -20.86 -2.83 13.15
C VAL A 96 -22.27 -2.28 13.06
N THR A 97 -22.38 -0.95 13.07
CA THR A 97 -23.64 -0.25 12.85
C THR A 97 -23.77 0.18 11.40
N ALA A 98 -24.98 0.16 10.85
CA ALA A 98 -25.24 0.69 9.51
C ALA A 98 -26.66 1.27 9.43
N PRO A 99 -26.91 2.24 8.53
CA PRO A 99 -28.24 2.79 8.34
C PRO A 99 -29.17 1.79 7.63
N ALA A 100 -30.47 1.86 7.91
CA ALA A 100 -31.49 1.05 7.21
C ALA A 100 -31.51 1.31 5.70
N ALA A 101 -31.18 2.54 5.29
CA ALA A 101 -31.05 2.96 3.90
C ALA A 101 -30.03 2.13 3.09
N MET A 102 -29.13 1.38 3.75
CA MET A 102 -28.20 0.47 3.08
C MET A 102 -28.92 -0.76 2.49
N ILE A 103 -30.11 -1.10 3.00
CA ILE A 103 -30.94 -2.20 2.52
C ILE A 103 -31.88 -1.71 1.42
N ASP A 104 -32.61 -0.63 1.72
CA ASP A 104 -33.53 0.04 0.80
C ASP A 104 -33.50 1.54 1.09
N SER A 105 -33.27 2.37 0.07
CA SER A 105 -33.18 3.83 0.21
C SER A 105 -34.46 4.48 0.75
N ASP A 106 -35.61 3.82 0.61
CA ASP A 106 -36.89 4.36 1.07
C ASP A 106 -37.10 4.18 2.58
N TYR A 107 -36.31 3.33 3.24
CA TYR A 107 -36.40 3.12 4.68
C TYR A 107 -36.07 4.39 5.51
N PRO A 108 -36.67 4.54 6.70
CA PRO A 108 -36.42 5.67 7.58
C PRO A 108 -34.99 5.67 8.14
N SER A 109 -34.53 6.82 8.62
CA SER A 109 -33.21 6.99 9.26
C SER A 109 -33.10 6.20 10.57
N LEU A 110 -32.78 4.93 10.44
CA LEU A 110 -32.65 3.94 11.51
C LEU A 110 -31.26 3.33 11.51
N VAL A 111 -30.72 3.09 12.70
CA VAL A 111 -29.44 2.40 12.86
C VAL A 111 -29.69 0.95 13.24
N GLY A 112 -29.20 0.04 12.42
CA GLY A 112 -29.17 -1.38 12.72
C GLY A 112 -27.81 -1.82 13.25
N VAL A 113 -27.78 -2.99 13.87
CA VAL A 113 -26.56 -3.62 14.36
C VAL A 113 -26.33 -4.96 13.68
N TRP A 114 -25.13 -5.16 13.17
CA TRP A 114 -24.68 -6.41 12.59
C TRP A 114 -23.48 -6.95 13.36
N LYS A 115 -23.36 -8.28 13.40
CA LYS A 115 -22.06 -8.92 13.63
C LYS A 115 -21.14 -8.57 12.48
N SER A 116 -19.93 -8.17 12.82
CA SER A 116 -18.88 -7.93 11.83
C SER A 116 -18.55 -9.22 11.06
N TRP A 117 -17.69 -9.09 10.05
CA TRP A 117 -17.02 -10.24 9.48
C TRP A 117 -16.08 -10.83 10.55
N GLU A 118 -16.50 -11.94 11.17
CA GLU A 118 -15.72 -12.55 12.24
C GLU A 118 -14.43 -13.17 11.68
N GLY A 119 -13.35 -13.11 12.46
CA GLY A 119 -12.10 -13.79 12.14
C GLY A 119 -12.17 -15.31 12.27
N THR A 120 -13.30 -15.93 11.90
CA THR A 120 -13.58 -17.37 11.72
C THR A 120 -13.75 -17.73 10.24
N ASN A 121 -13.79 -16.73 9.35
CA ASN A 121 -13.85 -16.89 7.90
C ASN A 121 -12.45 -17.21 7.31
N HIS A 122 -11.87 -18.29 7.81
CA HIS A 122 -10.62 -18.87 7.34
C HIS A 122 -10.73 -20.40 7.31
N ASP A 123 -9.90 -21.04 6.49
CA ASP A 123 -9.79 -22.51 6.45
C ASP A 123 -9.10 -23.05 7.70
N THR A 124 -8.99 -24.37 7.86
CA THR A 124 -8.33 -24.99 9.04
C THR A 124 -6.88 -24.55 9.25
N ASN A 125 -6.23 -23.99 8.23
CA ASN A 125 -4.84 -23.52 8.27
C ASN A 125 -4.74 -22.00 8.53
N GLY A 126 -5.86 -21.30 8.72
CA GLY A 126 -5.90 -19.86 8.97
C GLY A 126 -5.94 -19.00 7.71
N ARG A 127 -6.04 -19.59 6.51
CA ARG A 127 -6.11 -18.84 5.24
C ARG A 127 -7.51 -18.25 5.04
N PRO A 128 -7.64 -16.97 4.64
CA PRO A 128 -8.96 -16.38 4.44
C PRO A 128 -9.73 -17.11 3.34
N ILE A 129 -11.05 -17.22 3.51
CA ILE A 129 -11.97 -17.76 2.51
C ILE A 129 -12.78 -16.64 1.86
N VAL A 130 -13.48 -16.97 0.77
CA VAL A 130 -14.38 -16.04 0.06
C VAL A 130 -15.49 -15.55 0.99
N PRO A 131 -15.78 -14.25 1.04
CA PRO A 131 -16.87 -13.74 1.86
C PRO A 131 -18.27 -14.13 1.37
N ASP A 132 -19.09 -14.75 2.22
CA ASP A 132 -20.55 -14.87 2.06
C ASP A 132 -21.29 -13.58 2.41
N TYR A 133 -21.49 -12.71 1.42
CA TYR A 133 -22.25 -11.47 1.58
C TYR A 133 -23.75 -11.69 1.82
N ALA A 134 -24.32 -12.82 1.41
CA ALA A 134 -25.76 -13.09 1.60
C ALA A 134 -26.11 -13.30 3.08
N SER A 135 -25.13 -13.62 3.93
CA SER A 135 -25.31 -13.67 5.39
C SER A 135 -25.68 -12.33 6.03
N LYS A 136 -25.39 -11.19 5.37
CA LYS A 136 -25.69 -9.84 5.90
C LYS A 136 -27.18 -9.51 5.94
N THR A 137 -27.99 -10.15 5.10
CA THR A 137 -29.44 -9.94 4.98
C THR A 137 -30.25 -11.06 5.66
N LYS A 138 -29.62 -11.81 6.56
CA LYS A 138 -30.26 -12.89 7.33
C LYS A 138 -30.17 -12.59 8.82
N LEU A 139 -31.16 -13.10 9.57
CA LEU A 139 -31.18 -13.01 11.03
C LEU A 139 -30.11 -13.92 11.65
N GLU A 140 -29.62 -13.57 12.85
CA GLU A 140 -28.68 -14.43 13.59
C GLU A 140 -29.17 -15.88 13.75
N ALA A 141 -30.47 -16.08 13.98
CA ALA A 141 -31.09 -17.39 14.11
C ALA A 141 -30.99 -18.27 12.83
N GLU A 142 -30.76 -17.64 11.67
CA GLU A 142 -30.65 -18.29 10.36
C GLU A 142 -29.20 -18.35 9.86
N SER A 143 -28.23 -18.33 10.78
CA SER A 143 -26.80 -18.16 10.48
C SER A 143 -26.47 -16.84 9.78
N GLY A 144 -27.29 -15.81 9.97
CA GLY A 144 -27.07 -14.47 9.47
C GLY A 144 -26.26 -13.60 10.42
N ARG A 145 -26.04 -12.34 10.01
CA ARG A 145 -25.26 -11.36 10.78
C ARG A 145 -26.09 -10.21 11.35
N PHE A 146 -27.34 -10.03 10.94
CA PHE A 146 -28.19 -8.97 11.49
C PHE A 146 -28.67 -9.33 12.90
N LEU A 147 -28.57 -8.38 13.83
CA LEU A 147 -29.01 -8.56 15.22
C LEU A 147 -30.36 -7.89 15.47
N ASP A 148 -30.42 -6.56 15.38
CA ASP A 148 -31.62 -5.79 15.69
C ASP A 148 -31.50 -4.32 15.25
N TRP A 149 -32.63 -3.60 15.28
CA TRP A 149 -32.70 -2.14 15.10
C TRP A 149 -32.65 -1.41 16.44
N LEU A 150 -31.91 -0.29 16.51
CA LEU A 150 -31.77 0.50 17.73
C LEU A 150 -32.93 1.51 17.91
N VAL A 151 -34.12 0.98 18.20
CA VAL A 151 -35.34 1.77 18.43
C VAL A 151 -36.27 1.08 19.44
N SER A 152 -37.03 1.85 20.22
CA SER A 152 -37.90 1.33 21.29
C SER A 152 -38.92 0.29 20.82
N GLY A 153 -39.45 0.42 19.59
CA GLY A 153 -40.43 -0.51 19.03
C GLY A 153 -39.86 -1.88 18.65
N ALA A 154 -38.53 -2.01 18.50
CA ALA A 154 -37.90 -3.28 18.17
C ALA A 154 -37.90 -4.25 19.36
N ARG A 155 -37.85 -3.75 20.60
CA ARG A 155 -37.78 -4.58 21.83
C ARG A 155 -38.93 -5.57 22.01
N GLN A 156 -40.11 -5.26 21.47
CA GLN A 156 -41.32 -6.07 21.64
C GLN A 156 -41.56 -7.06 20.48
N LYS A 157 -40.74 -7.00 19.41
CA LYS A 157 -40.90 -7.83 18.21
C LYS A 157 -39.74 -8.81 18.08
N THR A 158 -39.99 -9.93 17.41
CA THR A 158 -38.88 -10.76 16.90
C THR A 158 -38.06 -9.93 15.92
N PRO A 159 -36.72 -9.93 15.98
CA PRO A 159 -35.89 -9.16 15.07
C PRO A 159 -36.29 -9.42 13.61
N SER A 160 -36.47 -8.34 12.86
CA SER A 160 -36.85 -8.35 11.46
C SER A 160 -35.91 -7.42 10.69
N LEU A 161 -35.49 -7.86 9.51
CA LEU A 161 -34.69 -7.01 8.63
C LEU A 161 -35.52 -5.87 8.01
N ASP A 162 -36.83 -6.06 7.83
CA ASP A 162 -37.73 -5.00 7.40
C ASP A 162 -38.07 -4.10 8.61
N PRO A 163 -37.66 -2.81 8.59
CA PRO A 163 -37.92 -1.87 9.67
C PRO A 163 -39.31 -1.21 9.58
N THR A 164 -40.13 -1.54 8.58
CA THR A 164 -41.43 -0.91 8.35
C THR A 164 -42.32 -1.01 9.59
N GLY A 165 -42.90 0.13 10.00
CA GLY A 165 -43.74 0.23 11.19
C GLY A 165 -42.98 0.30 12.52
N LEU A 166 -41.64 0.42 12.51
CA LEU A 166 -40.87 0.81 13.70
C LEU A 166 -40.70 2.33 13.82
N VAL A 167 -40.60 3.04 12.69
CA VAL A 167 -40.44 4.48 12.58
C VAL A 167 -41.25 4.98 11.39
N SER A 168 -41.87 6.15 11.52
CA SER A 168 -42.47 6.89 10.39
C SER A 168 -41.73 8.20 10.13
N LYS A 169 -41.65 8.55 8.85
CA LYS A 169 -41.08 9.79 8.30
C LYS A 169 -42.02 10.99 8.44
N ILE A 170 -43.29 10.73 8.74
CA ILE A 170 -44.33 11.74 8.91
C ILE A 170 -45.12 11.47 10.19
N GLN A 171 -45.85 12.48 10.64
CA GLN A 171 -46.74 12.30 11.78
C GLN A 171 -47.93 11.42 11.38
N GLU A 172 -48.14 10.35 12.12
CA GLU A 172 -49.24 9.40 11.94
C GLU A 172 -50.08 9.33 13.21
N SER A 173 -51.30 8.79 13.10
CA SER A 173 -52.17 8.62 14.25
C SER A 173 -51.54 7.69 15.29
N GLY A 174 -51.22 8.22 16.47
CA GLY A 174 -50.63 7.46 17.58
C GLY A 174 -49.10 7.44 17.61
N THR A 175 -48.42 8.17 16.73
CA THR A 175 -46.96 8.38 16.83
C THR A 175 -46.62 9.68 17.55
N ILE A 176 -45.43 9.73 18.14
CA ILE A 176 -44.86 10.92 18.79
C ILE A 176 -43.60 11.38 18.05
N PRO A 177 -43.41 12.70 17.82
CA PRO A 177 -42.23 13.24 17.16
C PRO A 177 -41.02 13.21 18.12
N LEU A 178 -39.92 12.59 17.69
CA LEU A 178 -38.61 12.68 18.35
C LEU A 178 -37.64 13.60 17.61
N LEU A 179 -37.76 13.69 16.28
CA LEU A 179 -37.02 14.61 15.42
C LEU A 179 -37.99 15.12 14.34
N PHE A 180 -38.16 16.43 14.21
CA PHE A 180 -39.18 17.05 13.37
C PHE A 180 -38.70 18.40 12.80
N GLU A 181 -39.59 19.15 12.14
CA GLU A 181 -39.33 20.42 11.44
C GLU A 181 -38.47 21.43 12.22
N GLY A 182 -38.63 21.52 13.55
CA GLY A 182 -37.87 22.47 14.38
C GLY A 182 -36.35 22.24 14.40
N THR A 183 -35.89 21.06 13.98
CA THR A 183 -34.46 20.73 13.84
C THR A 183 -34.05 20.50 12.38
N LEU A 184 -34.93 19.98 11.52
CA LEU A 184 -34.59 19.53 10.16
C LEU A 184 -34.93 20.52 9.04
N GLY A 185 -35.55 21.67 9.39
CA GLY A 185 -36.15 22.59 8.43
C GLY A 185 -37.58 22.16 8.04
N GLU A 186 -38.33 23.08 7.45
CA GLU A 186 -39.67 22.80 6.92
C GLU A 186 -39.61 21.77 5.78
N ASP A 187 -40.64 20.92 5.65
CA ASP A 187 -40.80 19.92 4.58
C ASP A 187 -39.70 18.85 4.46
N ASN A 188 -38.86 18.64 5.49
CA ASN A 188 -37.88 17.56 5.48
C ASN A 188 -38.55 16.19 5.67
N GLU A 189 -38.38 15.28 4.70
CA GLU A 189 -38.97 13.93 4.70
C GLU A 189 -38.27 12.94 5.65
N ASN A 190 -37.17 13.30 6.30
CA ASN A 190 -36.40 12.40 7.18
C ASN A 190 -36.69 12.62 8.68
N GLN A 191 -37.95 12.95 9.02
CA GLN A 191 -38.38 13.07 10.41
C GLN A 191 -38.43 11.70 11.10
N ILE A 192 -38.45 11.71 12.44
CA ILE A 192 -38.52 10.50 13.27
C ILE A 192 -39.75 10.59 14.15
N HIS A 193 -40.77 9.81 13.79
CA HIS A 193 -41.99 9.63 14.58
C HIS A 193 -42.09 8.18 15.04
N LEU A 194 -42.33 7.96 16.34
CA LEU A 194 -42.34 6.63 16.95
C LEU A 194 -43.68 6.29 17.61
N ILE A 195 -44.05 5.02 17.63
CA ILE A 195 -45.16 4.52 18.44
C ILE A 195 -44.67 4.35 19.90
N PRO A 196 -45.27 5.06 20.87
CA PRO A 196 -44.87 4.99 22.27
C PRO A 196 -45.17 3.60 22.87
N GLN A 197 -44.22 3.07 23.63
CA GLN A 197 -44.28 1.76 24.27
C GLN A 197 -44.78 1.91 25.72
N GLN A 198 -45.67 1.02 26.17
CA GLN A 198 -46.13 1.02 27.56
C GLN A 198 -45.10 0.41 28.51
N VAL A 199 -45.02 0.95 29.73
CA VAL A 199 -44.28 0.33 30.84
C VAL A 199 -45.19 -0.70 31.52
N ASP A 200 -44.87 -1.99 31.38
CA ASP A 200 -45.55 -3.05 32.12
C ASP A 200 -45.08 -3.03 33.59
N LEU A 201 -45.82 -2.31 34.44
CA LEU A 201 -45.68 -2.45 35.89
C LEU A 201 -46.41 -3.72 36.32
N THR A 202 -45.72 -4.66 36.98
CA THR A 202 -46.39 -5.77 37.68
C THR A 202 -47.51 -5.21 38.56
N PRO A 203 -48.71 -5.82 38.60
CA PRO A 203 -49.87 -5.18 39.20
C PRO A 203 -49.58 -4.80 40.65
N SER A 204 -49.61 -3.50 40.92
CA SER A 204 -49.81 -3.01 42.28
C SER A 204 -51.10 -3.63 42.82
N ILE A 205 -51.08 -4.05 44.10
CA ILE A 205 -52.26 -4.62 44.78
C ILE A 205 -53.38 -3.57 44.94
N ASP A 206 -53.12 -2.29 44.63
CA ASP A 206 -54.10 -1.21 44.65
C ASP A 206 -54.57 -0.87 43.23
N ALA A 207 -55.78 -1.33 42.89
CA ALA A 207 -56.39 -1.27 41.55
C ALA A 207 -56.82 0.13 41.05
N ASP A 208 -56.62 1.19 41.83
CA ASP A 208 -57.19 2.53 41.54
C ASP A 208 -56.18 3.56 40.98
N ASN A 209 -54.94 3.16 40.68
CA ASN A 209 -53.89 4.09 40.19
C ASN A 209 -53.10 3.56 38.96
N ASN A 210 -53.80 2.92 38.01
CA ASN A 210 -53.23 2.45 36.74
C ASN A 210 -52.99 3.60 35.74
N SER A 211 -52.10 4.55 36.05
CA SER A 211 -51.48 5.36 35.00
C SER A 211 -50.23 4.64 34.50
N ASN A 212 -50.37 3.82 33.46
CA ASN A 212 -49.23 3.22 32.77
C ASN A 212 -48.51 4.33 32.00
N GLY A 213 -47.28 4.65 32.41
CA GLY A 213 -46.41 5.55 31.66
C GLY A 213 -46.04 4.94 30.31
N THR A 214 -45.82 5.80 29.31
CA THR A 214 -45.31 5.39 28.00
C THR A 214 -43.98 6.05 27.71
N PHE A 215 -43.12 5.36 26.94
CA PHE A 215 -41.83 5.87 26.53
C PHE A 215 -41.55 5.57 25.06
N ALA A 216 -40.70 6.37 24.42
CA ALA A 216 -40.12 6.03 23.13
C ALA A 216 -38.68 6.55 23.08
N TRP A 217 -37.83 5.87 22.33
CA TRP A 217 -36.45 6.27 22.13
C TRP A 217 -35.94 5.77 20.78
N TRP A 218 -34.98 6.49 20.23
CA TRP A 218 -34.29 6.19 18.97
C TRP A 218 -32.82 6.58 19.12
N ILE A 219 -31.94 5.85 18.43
CA ILE A 219 -30.49 6.11 18.44
C ILE A 219 -30.03 6.47 17.03
N SER A 220 -29.40 7.64 16.91
CA SER A 220 -28.70 8.10 15.72
C SER A 220 -27.21 7.75 15.80
N GLY A 221 -26.60 7.37 14.67
CA GLY A 221 -25.19 7.02 14.60
C GLY A 221 -24.32 8.23 14.24
N GLU A 222 -23.64 8.84 15.21
CA GLU A 222 -22.70 9.95 14.96
C GLU A 222 -21.51 9.54 14.07
N ASN A 223 -21.14 8.26 14.09
CA ASN A 223 -20.09 7.71 13.23
C ASN A 223 -20.49 7.65 11.73
N GLN A 224 -21.77 7.86 11.39
CA GLN A 224 -22.25 7.88 10.01
C GLN A 224 -22.29 9.30 9.42
N LYS A 225 -21.99 10.30 10.24
CA LYS A 225 -22.04 11.72 9.91
C LYS A 225 -20.63 12.26 9.70
N ALA A 226 -20.50 13.29 8.87
CA ALA A 226 -19.24 13.98 8.66
C ALA A 226 -18.91 14.85 9.88
N ARG A 227 -17.74 14.63 10.48
CA ARG A 227 -17.30 15.41 11.64
C ARG A 227 -16.73 16.75 11.20
N LEU A 228 -17.17 17.84 11.82
CA LEU A 228 -16.48 19.13 11.75
C LEU A 228 -15.16 19.07 12.53
N GLY A 229 -14.06 19.36 11.85
CA GLY A 229 -12.72 19.39 12.41
C GLY A 229 -12.07 20.75 12.20
N GLN A 230 -11.16 21.12 13.11
CA GLN A 230 -10.33 22.30 12.91
C GLN A 230 -9.20 21.98 11.93
N PRO A 231 -8.91 22.86 10.95
CA PRO A 231 -7.77 22.68 10.06
C PRO A 231 -6.42 22.64 10.77
N TYR A 232 -5.48 21.87 10.23
CA TYR A 232 -4.12 21.78 10.76
C TYR A 232 -3.15 22.60 9.93
N SER A 233 -2.10 23.13 10.56
CA SER A 233 -0.97 23.81 9.91
C SER A 233 0.34 23.06 10.18
N PRO A 234 1.36 23.23 9.31
CA PRO A 234 2.68 22.68 9.60
C PRO A 234 3.23 23.32 10.86
N ARG A 235 3.94 22.55 11.68
CA ARG A 235 4.53 23.08 12.92
C ARG A 235 5.63 24.10 12.64
N THR A 236 6.39 23.86 11.57
CA THR A 236 7.44 24.73 11.04
C THR A 236 7.44 24.71 9.52
N THR A 237 8.19 25.61 8.88
CA THR A 237 8.37 25.61 7.42
C THR A 237 9.41 24.60 6.93
N ASN A 238 9.91 23.71 7.80
CA ASN A 238 10.88 22.69 7.41
C ASN A 238 10.21 21.61 6.55
N ALA A 239 10.92 21.09 5.54
CA ALA A 239 10.42 20.04 4.63
C ALA A 239 9.87 18.82 5.39
N VAL A 240 10.51 18.49 6.49
CA VAL A 240 10.16 17.50 7.52
C VAL A 240 8.71 17.58 7.98
N ASP A 241 8.24 18.76 8.37
CA ASP A 241 6.89 18.96 8.91
C ASP A 241 5.85 19.06 7.79
N LEU A 242 6.26 19.59 6.63
CA LEU A 242 5.43 19.61 5.43
C LEU A 242 5.14 18.19 4.91
N VAL A 243 6.15 17.31 4.91
CA VAL A 243 5.98 15.89 4.55
C VAL A 243 5.07 15.18 5.55
N GLU A 244 5.28 15.36 6.87
CA GLU A 244 4.42 14.78 7.90
C GLU A 244 2.96 15.19 7.69
N MET A 245 2.71 16.49 7.44
CA MET A 245 1.36 16.98 7.17
C MET A 245 0.79 16.42 5.86
N GLY A 246 1.57 16.37 4.78
CA GLY A 246 1.14 15.80 3.51
C GLY A 246 0.71 14.32 3.62
N GLN A 247 1.33 13.58 4.55
CA GLN A 247 1.00 12.17 4.82
C GLN A 247 -0.29 11.99 5.63
N SER A 248 -0.66 12.96 6.47
CA SER A 248 -1.71 12.77 7.48
C SER A 248 -2.86 13.77 7.46
N HIS A 249 -2.79 14.79 6.61
CA HIS A 249 -3.85 15.77 6.49
C HIS A 249 -5.09 15.09 5.92
N SER A 250 -6.16 15.03 6.70
CA SER A 250 -7.48 14.59 6.27
C SER A 250 -8.51 15.31 7.13
N LEU A 251 -9.26 16.22 6.53
CA LEU A 251 -10.31 16.96 7.20
C LEU A 251 -11.55 16.93 6.33
N THR A 252 -12.70 16.92 6.97
CA THR A 252 -13.97 17.12 6.28
C THR A 252 -13.99 18.51 5.66
N ASP A 253 -14.41 18.61 4.40
CA ASP A 253 -14.69 19.86 3.72
C ASP A 253 -16.02 20.46 4.24
N PRO A 254 -15.96 21.57 5.02
CA PRO A 254 -17.13 22.17 5.62
C PRO A 254 -17.91 23.07 4.63
N GLU A 255 -17.35 23.38 3.45
CA GLU A 255 -18.01 24.21 2.43
C GLU A 255 -19.32 23.58 1.94
N VAL A 256 -19.39 22.24 1.89
CA VAL A 256 -20.60 21.47 1.55
C VAL A 256 -21.80 21.84 2.43
N PHE A 257 -21.54 22.34 3.65
CA PHE A 257 -22.55 22.74 4.63
C PHE A 257 -22.64 24.27 4.80
N GLY A 258 -22.03 25.07 3.92
CA GLY A 258 -22.03 26.54 4.04
C GLY A 258 -21.14 27.07 5.17
N LEU A 259 -20.12 26.30 5.56
CA LEU A 259 -19.22 26.61 6.67
C LEU A 259 -17.77 26.80 6.19
N ALA A 260 -17.58 27.41 5.02
CA ALA A 260 -16.27 27.60 4.39
C ALA A 260 -15.29 28.38 5.31
N GLU A 261 -15.79 29.36 6.08
CA GLU A 261 -14.99 30.15 7.03
C GLU A 261 -14.25 29.29 8.08
N LEU A 262 -14.68 28.05 8.34
CA LEU A 262 -13.96 27.13 9.24
C LEU A 262 -12.58 26.73 8.71
N LEU A 263 -12.35 26.83 7.39
CA LEU A 263 -11.06 26.53 6.76
C LEU A 263 -10.01 27.63 6.98
N ASP A 264 -10.44 28.86 7.25
CA ASP A 264 -9.57 30.05 7.33
C ASP A 264 -8.86 30.21 8.69
N ASP A 265 -9.11 29.31 9.65
CA ASP A 265 -8.66 29.40 11.04
C ASP A 265 -8.00 28.10 11.56
N PRO A 266 -6.81 27.73 11.02
CA PRO A 266 -6.11 26.52 11.40
C PRO A 266 -5.58 26.57 12.84
N GLU A 267 -5.30 25.40 13.41
CA GLU A 267 -4.86 25.21 14.80
C GLU A 267 -3.62 26.04 15.23
N ALA A 268 -2.82 26.52 14.27
CA ALA A 268 -1.64 27.37 14.49
C ALA A 268 -1.88 28.88 14.27
N TYR A 269 -3.13 29.33 14.08
CA TYR A 269 -3.44 30.74 13.86
C TYR A 269 -3.05 31.60 15.08
N ASN A 270 -2.29 32.67 14.81
CA ASN A 270 -1.56 33.48 15.81
C ASN A 270 -2.45 34.07 16.90
N SER A 271 -2.00 33.97 18.16
CA SER A 271 -2.59 34.61 19.33
C SER A 271 -2.38 36.14 19.27
N GLY A 272 -3.29 36.84 18.61
CA GLY A 272 -3.25 38.31 18.53
C GLY A 272 -4.57 38.94 18.06
N THR A 273 -5.41 38.17 17.39
CA THR A 273 -6.78 38.57 17.03
C THR A 273 -7.78 37.79 17.86
N THR A 274 -8.74 38.50 18.45
CA THR A 274 -9.84 37.99 19.29
C THR A 274 -10.77 36.95 18.62
N ASN A 275 -10.54 36.63 17.34
CA ASN A 275 -11.37 35.74 16.54
C ASN A 275 -10.80 34.32 16.33
N GLY A 276 -9.56 34.03 16.76
CA GLY A 276 -8.95 32.71 16.53
C GLY A 276 -9.65 31.56 17.30
N LYS A 277 -9.91 30.47 16.59
CA LYS A 277 -10.61 29.21 16.94
C LYS A 277 -12.14 29.21 16.82
N LEU A 278 -12.70 29.59 15.67
CA LEU A 278 -14.14 29.42 15.39
C LEU A 278 -14.57 27.94 15.39
N ALA A 279 -13.77 27.05 14.78
CA ALA A 279 -14.05 25.61 14.73
C ALA A 279 -14.14 24.95 16.11
N SER A 280 -13.30 25.35 17.07
CA SER A 280 -13.34 24.78 18.43
C SER A 280 -14.51 25.29 19.28
N LYS A 281 -15.27 26.28 18.80
CA LYS A 281 -16.44 26.84 19.49
C LYS A 281 -17.75 26.17 19.06
N ALA A 282 -17.73 25.36 17.99
CA ALA A 282 -18.87 24.56 17.53
C ALA A 282 -19.09 23.33 18.44
N LEU A 283 -19.61 23.57 19.64
CA LEU A 283 -19.84 22.53 20.66
C LEU A 283 -21.07 21.67 20.36
N SER A 284 -22.07 22.25 19.72
CA SER A 284 -23.31 21.56 19.33
C SER A 284 -23.73 21.96 17.92
N LEU A 285 -24.53 21.11 17.27
CA LEU A 285 -24.99 21.37 15.91
C LEU A 285 -25.74 22.72 15.79
N PRO A 286 -26.63 23.14 16.72
CA PRO A 286 -27.25 24.47 16.64
C PRO A 286 -26.27 25.65 16.73
N THR A 287 -25.11 25.47 17.36
CA THR A 287 -24.10 26.55 17.43
C THR A 287 -23.41 26.80 16.10
N THR A 288 -23.50 25.89 15.12
CA THR A 288 -22.91 26.10 13.79
C THR A 288 -23.66 27.17 12.98
N ALA A 289 -24.93 27.45 13.31
CA ALA A 289 -25.70 28.55 12.72
C ALA A 289 -25.09 29.94 13.00
N LEU A 290 -24.27 30.06 14.06
CA LEU A 290 -23.53 31.28 14.37
C LEU A 290 -22.24 31.44 13.52
N LEU A 291 -21.88 30.40 12.77
CA LEU A 291 -20.64 30.30 11.99
C LEU A 291 -20.91 30.24 10.48
N SER A 292 -22.18 30.14 10.06
CA SER A 292 -22.56 30.09 8.65
C SER A 292 -22.75 31.47 8.05
N GLU A 293 -22.44 31.61 6.77
CA GLU A 293 -22.81 32.79 6.00
C GLU A 293 -24.34 32.94 5.95
N VAL A 294 -24.83 34.18 5.99
CA VAL A 294 -26.26 34.55 6.04
C VAL A 294 -27.07 34.03 4.83
N VAL A 295 -26.41 33.53 3.79
CA VAL A 295 -27.00 33.17 2.48
C VAL A 295 -27.13 31.63 2.29
N SER A 296 -26.56 30.80 3.17
CA SER A 296 -26.63 29.34 3.06
C SER A 296 -27.80 28.75 3.87
N PRO A 297 -28.40 27.60 3.49
CA PRO A 297 -29.29 26.86 4.38
C PRO A 297 -28.60 26.64 5.74
N ASN A 298 -29.38 26.73 6.81
CA ASN A 298 -28.89 26.64 8.17
C ASN A 298 -28.19 25.29 8.39
N PRO A 299 -26.86 25.24 8.65
CA PRO A 299 -26.15 23.98 8.79
C PRO A 299 -26.67 23.13 9.95
N ALA A 300 -27.41 23.74 10.89
CA ALA A 300 -28.07 23.01 11.96
C ALA A 300 -29.16 22.03 11.46
N GLU A 301 -29.70 22.27 10.27
CA GLU A 301 -30.73 21.42 9.63
C GLU A 301 -30.15 20.12 9.05
N SER A 302 -28.82 20.05 8.86
CA SER A 302 -28.10 18.87 8.36
C SER A 302 -27.84 17.82 9.45
N PHE A 303 -28.85 17.50 10.25
CA PHE A 303 -28.70 16.64 11.44
C PHE A 303 -28.22 15.22 11.11
N HIS A 304 -28.64 14.65 9.97
CA HIS A 304 -28.29 13.27 9.58
C HIS A 304 -26.94 13.19 8.86
N GLU A 305 -26.39 14.33 8.47
CA GLU A 305 -25.19 14.45 7.64
C GLU A 305 -23.98 14.97 8.43
N LEU A 306 -24.20 15.84 9.41
CA LEU A 306 -23.17 16.63 10.08
C LEU A 306 -23.07 16.31 11.58
N SER A 307 -21.84 16.24 12.10
CA SER A 307 -21.57 16.04 13.52
C SER A 307 -20.51 17.00 14.04
N THR A 308 -20.71 17.53 15.25
CA THR A 308 -19.67 18.27 15.99
C THR A 308 -18.77 17.37 16.82
N SER A 309 -19.16 16.10 17.02
CA SER A 309 -18.43 15.14 17.85
C SER A 309 -18.55 13.73 17.29
N ALA A 310 -17.46 13.24 16.69
CA ALA A 310 -17.31 11.85 16.32
C ALA A 310 -15.96 11.34 16.82
N VAL A 311 -16.02 10.33 17.70
CA VAL A 311 -14.86 9.70 18.33
C VAL A 311 -14.97 8.20 18.16
N GLY A 312 -13.90 7.61 17.64
CA GLY A 312 -13.74 6.16 17.47
C GLY A 312 -12.69 5.58 18.41
N LEU A 313 -12.77 4.27 18.60
CA LEU A 313 -11.78 3.50 19.33
C LEU A 313 -11.03 2.58 18.37
N LEU A 314 -9.76 2.30 18.66
CA LEU A 314 -8.92 1.39 17.87
C LEU A 314 -9.19 -0.08 18.22
N THR A 315 -10.46 -0.49 18.14
CA THR A 315 -10.87 -1.88 18.36
C THR A 315 -10.67 -2.72 17.09
N ASN A 316 -10.40 -4.01 17.28
CA ASN A 316 -10.38 -5.00 16.23
C ASN A 316 -11.81 -5.52 16.05
N THR A 317 -12.48 -5.01 15.02
CA THR A 317 -13.87 -5.36 14.75
C THR A 317 -14.05 -6.80 14.28
N ALA A 318 -13.01 -7.50 13.82
CA ALA A 318 -13.15 -8.87 13.31
C ALA A 318 -13.07 -9.93 14.42
N THR A 319 -12.21 -9.75 15.42
CA THR A 319 -12.00 -10.76 16.49
C THR A 319 -12.21 -10.22 17.91
N GLY A 320 -12.44 -8.92 18.04
CA GLY A 320 -12.56 -8.22 19.31
C GLY A 320 -11.22 -7.87 19.95
N GLY A 321 -11.26 -7.03 20.97
CA GLY A 321 -10.09 -6.46 21.62
C GLY A 321 -9.52 -5.24 20.90
N TRP A 322 -8.34 -4.80 21.35
CA TRP A 322 -7.62 -3.67 20.76
C TRP A 322 -6.78 -4.10 19.56
N ARG A 323 -6.64 -3.21 18.57
CA ARG A 323 -5.68 -3.39 17.47
C ARG A 323 -4.24 -3.34 17.99
N LYS A 324 -3.35 -4.03 17.30
CA LYS A 324 -1.92 -4.11 17.57
C LYS A 324 -1.17 -3.00 16.83
N ASP A 325 -0.17 -2.41 17.48
CA ASP A 325 0.59 -1.29 16.92
C ASP A 325 1.88 -1.75 16.22
N ILE A 326 1.96 -1.56 14.89
CA ILE A 326 3.16 -1.89 14.10
C ILE A 326 4.33 -0.97 14.44
N SER A 327 4.08 0.33 14.71
CA SER A 327 5.16 1.28 15.01
C SER A 327 5.92 0.82 16.25
N VAL A 328 5.21 0.52 17.33
CA VAL A 328 5.84 0.09 18.59
C VAL A 328 6.45 -1.30 18.48
N LEU A 329 5.80 -2.23 17.77
CA LEU A 329 6.35 -3.58 17.53
C LEU A 329 7.70 -3.51 16.83
N THR A 330 7.78 -2.75 15.73
CA THR A 330 8.99 -2.69 14.89
C THR A 330 10.13 -1.94 15.57
N GLU A 331 9.80 -0.89 16.32
CA GLU A 331 10.75 -0.09 17.10
C GLU A 331 11.36 -0.83 18.29
N ARG A 332 10.56 -1.66 18.96
CA ARG A 332 10.98 -2.43 20.16
C ARG A 332 11.13 -3.92 19.89
N TRP A 333 11.28 -4.30 18.62
CA TRP A 333 11.31 -5.68 18.14
C TRP A 333 12.17 -6.60 19.00
N ASP A 334 13.43 -6.24 19.24
CA ASP A 334 14.36 -7.08 19.99
C ASP A 334 13.99 -7.19 21.48
N ASN A 335 13.58 -6.09 22.09
CA ASN A 335 13.21 -6.02 23.52
C ASN A 335 11.91 -6.78 23.82
N ILE A 336 10.92 -6.67 22.93
CA ILE A 336 9.62 -7.35 23.09
C ILE A 336 9.84 -8.86 23.06
N TYR A 337 10.54 -9.38 22.04
CA TYR A 337 10.84 -10.81 21.94
C TYR A 337 11.64 -11.36 23.12
N ALA A 338 12.63 -10.61 23.62
CA ALA A 338 13.41 -11.02 24.79
C ALA A 338 12.57 -11.18 26.07
N SER A 339 11.40 -10.53 26.12
CA SER A 339 10.54 -10.51 27.31
C SER A 339 9.38 -11.51 27.25
N TYR A 340 9.13 -12.14 26.10
CA TYR A 340 8.05 -13.12 25.92
C TYR A 340 8.56 -14.55 26.13
N ALA A 341 7.76 -15.37 26.81
CA ALA A 341 8.09 -16.78 27.06
C ALA A 341 8.35 -17.52 25.74
N GLY A 342 9.47 -18.23 25.67
CA GLY A 342 9.87 -19.02 24.49
C GLY A 342 10.29 -18.19 23.27
N GLY A 343 10.38 -16.87 23.36
CA GLY A 343 10.79 -16.01 22.25
C GLY A 343 9.79 -15.99 21.09
N LYS A 344 8.49 -16.11 21.39
CA LYS A 344 7.42 -16.12 20.39
C LYS A 344 6.35 -15.07 20.72
N LEU A 345 5.87 -14.35 19.69
CA LEU A 345 4.88 -13.29 19.85
C LEU A 345 3.54 -13.64 19.21
N PRO A 346 2.40 -13.23 19.80
CA PRO A 346 1.07 -13.46 19.24
C PRO A 346 0.78 -12.52 18.04
N LEU A 347 1.52 -12.66 16.94
CA LEU A 347 1.42 -11.74 15.79
C LEU A 347 0.23 -12.07 14.88
N PHE A 348 -0.18 -13.33 14.81
CA PHE A 348 -1.25 -13.73 13.90
C PHE A 348 -2.64 -13.66 14.54
N ARG A 349 -3.62 -13.57 13.64
CA ARG A 349 -5.01 -13.94 13.89
C ARG A 349 -5.15 -15.46 13.80
N PHE A 350 -5.66 -16.11 14.84
CA PHE A 350 -6.07 -17.52 14.80
C PHE A 350 -7.34 -17.72 15.63
N LYS A 351 -8.35 -18.40 15.07
CA LYS A 351 -9.24 -19.30 15.82
C LYS A 351 -9.65 -20.52 14.98
N PRO A 352 -8.88 -21.64 15.02
CA PRO A 352 -9.43 -22.97 14.76
C PRO A 352 -9.09 -23.95 15.90
N GLU A 353 -10.12 -24.48 16.58
CA GLU A 353 -10.10 -25.45 17.70
C GLU A 353 -9.12 -25.21 18.89
N GLN A 354 -9.38 -25.89 20.00
CA GLN A 354 -8.58 -25.81 21.22
C GLN A 354 -7.18 -26.43 20.99
N GLY A 355 -6.17 -25.59 20.70
CA GLY A 355 -4.77 -26.04 20.58
C GLY A 355 -3.91 -25.35 19.51
N ALA A 356 -4.48 -24.57 18.59
CA ALA A 356 -3.72 -23.82 17.57
C ALA A 356 -2.99 -22.60 18.18
N THR A 357 -1.76 -22.32 17.71
CA THR A 357 -0.91 -21.24 18.26
C THR A 357 -0.84 -20.02 17.36
N SER A 358 -1.07 -18.83 17.93
CA SER A 358 -0.81 -17.54 17.29
C SER A 358 0.64 -17.05 17.44
N GLN A 359 1.48 -17.87 18.08
CA GLN A 359 2.81 -17.46 18.51
C GLN A 359 3.88 -17.64 17.42
N VAL A 360 4.48 -16.52 17.03
CA VAL A 360 5.48 -16.40 15.97
C VAL A 360 6.87 -16.28 16.55
N PRO A 361 7.78 -17.24 16.32
CA PRO A 361 9.17 -17.13 16.75
C PRO A 361 9.92 -16.05 15.98
N LYS A 362 10.89 -15.44 16.65
CA LYS A 362 11.79 -14.46 16.03
C LYS A 362 12.83 -15.17 15.14
N PRO A 363 12.98 -14.78 13.87
CA PRO A 363 14.12 -15.21 13.07
C PRO A 363 15.41 -14.54 13.57
N THR A 364 16.48 -15.31 13.63
CA THR A 364 17.83 -14.87 14.03
C THR A 364 18.88 -15.37 13.05
N THR A 365 20.12 -14.90 13.17
CA THR A 365 21.23 -15.42 12.34
C THR A 365 21.58 -16.87 12.67
N SER A 366 21.23 -17.40 13.84
CA SER A 366 21.41 -18.80 14.21
C SER A 366 20.21 -19.69 13.86
N SER A 367 19.02 -19.10 13.72
CA SER A 367 17.79 -19.76 13.29
C SER A 367 17.06 -18.82 12.32
N TYR A 368 17.48 -18.85 11.05
CA TYR A 368 16.99 -17.98 9.98
C TYR A 368 15.73 -18.54 9.30
N ASP A 369 15.24 -19.70 9.72
CA ASP A 369 14.07 -20.35 9.19
C ASP A 369 13.13 -20.89 10.29
N PRO A 370 12.81 -20.10 11.33
CA PRO A 370 11.96 -20.60 12.38
C PRO A 370 10.53 -20.78 11.84
N ALA A 371 9.85 -21.80 12.36
CA ALA A 371 8.48 -22.15 11.98
C ALA A 371 7.56 -20.91 12.08
N GLN A 372 6.74 -20.64 11.07
CA GLN A 372 5.73 -19.57 11.08
C GLN A 372 6.27 -18.13 11.26
N SER A 373 7.50 -17.80 10.83
CA SER A 373 8.01 -16.41 10.82
C SER A 373 7.58 -15.54 9.64
N ASN A 374 6.90 -16.16 8.66
CA ASN A 374 6.38 -15.49 7.47
C ASN A 374 5.15 -14.63 7.81
N LEU A 375 4.80 -13.67 6.96
CA LEU A 375 3.58 -12.88 7.11
C LEU A 375 2.33 -13.77 7.01
N TYR A 376 2.34 -14.79 6.15
CA TYR A 376 1.24 -15.75 6.03
C TYR A 376 1.43 -16.93 6.99
N PRO A 377 0.52 -17.13 7.96
CA PRO A 377 0.61 -18.25 8.91
C PRO A 377 0.56 -19.64 8.25
N TRP A 378 -0.12 -19.75 7.09
CA TRP A 378 -0.20 -20.95 6.27
C TRP A 378 0.98 -21.10 5.29
N SER A 379 1.99 -20.24 5.37
CA SER A 379 3.20 -20.32 4.55
C SER A 379 4.40 -20.70 5.39
N GLU A 380 5.17 -21.67 4.90
CA GLU A 380 6.50 -21.98 5.43
C GLU A 380 7.58 -21.78 4.38
N TYR A 381 8.83 -21.82 4.83
CA TYR A 381 9.95 -21.84 3.90
C TYR A 381 10.02 -23.19 3.20
N SER A 382 9.69 -23.18 1.92
CA SER A 382 9.68 -24.35 1.07
C SER A 382 10.99 -24.49 0.28
N LEU A 383 11.41 -25.73 0.08
CA LEU A 383 12.55 -26.06 -0.76
C LEU A 383 12.08 -26.34 -2.18
N ILE A 384 12.80 -25.80 -3.14
CA ILE A 384 12.70 -26.17 -4.54
C ILE A 384 13.83 -27.19 -4.79
N LEU A 385 13.47 -28.40 -5.21
CA LEU A 385 14.43 -29.46 -5.58
C LEU A 385 15.33 -29.95 -4.43
N GLY A 386 14.88 -29.80 -3.18
CA GLY A 386 15.48 -30.47 -2.01
C GLY A 386 16.73 -29.82 -1.41
N TYR A 387 17.15 -28.62 -1.86
CA TYR A 387 18.35 -27.93 -1.33
C TYR A 387 18.02 -26.68 -0.51
N LYS A 388 18.60 -26.56 0.71
CA LYS A 388 18.54 -25.35 1.55
C LYS A 388 19.59 -24.32 1.13
N GLN A 389 19.38 -23.69 -0.03
CA GLN A 389 20.24 -22.62 -0.56
C GLN A 389 19.37 -21.40 -0.88
N PRO A 390 19.86 -20.16 -0.75
CA PRO A 390 19.12 -18.95 -1.12
C PRO A 390 18.38 -19.03 -2.47
N SER A 391 19.00 -19.67 -3.48
CA SER A 391 18.41 -19.83 -4.83
C SER A 391 17.31 -20.90 -4.96
N THR A 392 17.07 -21.69 -3.92
CA THR A 392 16.10 -22.80 -3.93
C THR A 392 15.24 -22.80 -2.68
N TYR A 393 15.23 -21.71 -1.92
CA TYR A 393 14.63 -21.68 -0.59
C TYR A 393 13.76 -20.45 -0.37
N TYR A 394 12.44 -20.63 -0.48
CA TYR A 394 11.47 -19.53 -0.66
C TYR A 394 10.24 -19.67 0.23
N ALA A 395 9.49 -18.59 0.41
CA ALA A 395 8.19 -18.60 1.06
C ALA A 395 7.18 -17.87 0.18
N ALA A 396 5.89 -18.11 0.42
CA ALA A 396 4.84 -17.45 -0.33
C ALA A 396 4.82 -15.94 -0.07
N SER A 397 5.20 -15.54 1.15
CA SER A 397 5.31 -14.16 1.60
C SER A 397 6.65 -13.87 2.26
N ALA A 398 7.00 -12.58 2.36
CA ALA A 398 8.06 -12.04 3.21
C ALA A 398 7.77 -12.29 4.70
N SER A 399 8.79 -12.10 5.53
CA SER A 399 8.72 -12.29 6.98
C SER A 399 8.35 -11.01 7.74
N TRP A 400 7.87 -11.15 8.97
CA TRP A 400 7.67 -10.01 9.88
C TRP A 400 8.95 -9.22 10.14
N ALA A 401 10.11 -9.88 10.12
CA ALA A 401 11.40 -9.22 10.22
C ALA A 401 11.72 -8.35 8.99
N SER A 402 11.28 -8.75 7.79
CA SER A 402 11.38 -7.92 6.58
C SER A 402 10.51 -6.65 6.70
N LEU A 403 9.27 -6.79 7.17
CA LEU A 403 8.40 -5.64 7.47
C LEU A 403 9.07 -4.69 8.48
N LYS A 404 9.62 -5.23 9.57
CA LYS A 404 10.37 -4.45 10.56
C LYS A 404 11.57 -3.74 9.93
N SER A 405 12.33 -4.41 9.06
CA SER A 405 13.45 -3.82 8.34
C SER A 405 13.01 -2.67 7.43
N PHE A 406 11.84 -2.79 6.77
CA PHE A 406 11.27 -1.74 5.93
C PHE A 406 10.80 -0.54 6.76
N ALA A 407 9.98 -0.79 7.79
CA ALA A 407 9.41 0.24 8.65
C ALA A 407 10.47 1.07 9.41
N THR A 408 11.61 0.47 9.75
CA THR A 408 12.71 1.13 10.48
C THR A 408 13.88 1.56 9.59
N SER A 409 13.72 1.46 8.26
CA SER A 409 14.78 1.76 7.29
C SER A 409 15.29 3.21 7.39
N TYR A 410 14.42 4.16 7.73
CA TYR A 410 14.75 5.57 7.92
C TYR A 410 15.92 5.82 8.89
N LYS A 411 16.15 4.92 9.85
CA LYS A 411 17.26 5.03 10.83
C LYS A 411 18.63 4.81 10.21
N ASN A 412 18.69 4.18 9.04
CA ASN A 412 19.94 3.73 8.39
C ASN A 412 20.37 4.65 7.24
N PHE A 413 19.69 5.76 7.02
CA PHE A 413 20.01 6.72 5.96
C PHE A 413 20.87 7.85 6.47
N SER A 414 21.65 8.46 5.57
CA SER A 414 22.32 9.72 5.86
C SER A 414 21.58 10.87 5.19
N TYR A 415 21.59 12.04 5.85
CA TYR A 415 20.97 13.25 5.36
C TYR A 415 22.02 14.36 5.28
N ASN A 416 22.24 14.91 4.09
CA ASN A 416 23.12 16.07 3.91
C ASN A 416 22.55 16.99 2.81
N SER A 417 22.44 18.28 3.11
CA SER A 417 22.05 19.33 2.15
C SER A 417 20.76 19.02 1.36
N GLY A 418 19.73 18.49 2.05
CA GLY A 418 18.45 18.14 1.43
C GLY A 418 18.40 16.77 0.75
N VAL A 419 19.51 16.03 0.69
CA VAL A 419 19.59 14.73 0.02
C VAL A 419 19.66 13.60 1.04
N VAL A 420 18.72 12.65 0.92
CA VAL A 420 18.77 11.38 1.65
C VAL A 420 19.56 10.36 0.85
N LYS A 421 20.55 9.73 1.48
CA LYS A 421 21.43 8.75 0.87
C LYS A 421 21.41 7.44 1.65
N SER A 422 21.55 6.33 0.93
CA SER A 422 21.76 5.02 1.51
C SER A 422 22.92 4.32 0.82
N PRO A 423 23.88 3.75 1.57
CA PRO A 423 24.80 2.80 0.99
C PRO A 423 24.02 1.56 0.59
N PHE A 424 24.09 1.16 -0.68
CA PHE A 424 23.54 -0.14 -1.03
C PHE A 424 24.50 -1.25 -0.65
N VAL A 425 23.96 -2.31 -0.05
CA VAL A 425 24.70 -3.52 0.32
C VAL A 425 24.17 -4.67 -0.52
N TRP A 426 25.01 -5.16 -1.43
CA TRP A 426 24.79 -6.45 -2.07
C TRP A 426 25.19 -7.54 -1.08
N ASP A 427 24.22 -8.24 -0.50
CA ASP A 427 24.53 -9.38 0.36
C ASP A 427 25.24 -10.47 -0.46
N LYS A 428 26.45 -10.85 -0.01
CA LYS A 428 27.37 -11.77 -0.70
C LYS A 428 26.86 -13.21 -0.68
N LEU A 429 25.81 -13.50 -1.43
CA LEU A 429 25.31 -14.87 -1.56
C LEU A 429 26.09 -15.66 -2.61
N ALA A 430 26.89 -14.97 -3.41
CA ALA A 430 27.51 -15.45 -4.63
C ALA A 430 28.77 -16.27 -4.33
N LYS A 431 28.59 -17.56 -4.01
CA LYS A 431 29.68 -18.43 -3.55
C LYS A 431 29.73 -19.75 -4.32
N SER A 432 30.95 -20.28 -4.51
CA SER A 432 31.20 -21.48 -5.32
C SER A 432 30.59 -22.77 -4.76
N ARG A 433 30.23 -22.79 -3.47
CA ARG A 433 29.56 -23.92 -2.81
C ARG A 433 28.49 -23.42 -1.83
N ALA A 434 27.36 -24.12 -1.80
CA ALA A 434 26.30 -23.88 -0.83
C ALA A 434 26.77 -23.86 0.63
N SER A 435 27.68 -24.76 0.98
CA SER A 435 28.26 -24.88 2.33
C SER A 435 29.10 -23.67 2.76
N SER A 436 29.45 -22.77 1.83
CA SER A 436 30.23 -21.57 2.14
C SER A 436 29.37 -20.35 2.47
N ILE A 437 28.04 -20.45 2.34
CA ILE A 437 27.09 -19.40 2.72
C ILE A 437 26.89 -19.47 4.22
N THR A 438 27.08 -18.33 4.87
CA THR A 438 26.90 -18.18 6.30
C THR A 438 25.41 -18.04 6.62
N SER A 439 25.03 -18.45 7.82
CA SER A 439 23.66 -18.31 8.30
C SER A 439 23.21 -16.85 8.37
N THR A 440 24.14 -15.92 8.62
CA THR A 440 23.90 -14.46 8.57
C THR A 440 23.53 -13.98 7.17
N GLU A 441 24.20 -14.47 6.12
CA GLU A 441 23.88 -14.09 4.74
C GLU A 441 22.49 -14.60 4.34
N ILE A 442 22.13 -15.84 4.73
CA ILE A 442 20.78 -16.38 4.51
C ILE A 442 19.73 -15.56 5.26
N TYR A 443 20.03 -15.18 6.51
CA TYR A 443 19.15 -14.34 7.31
C TYR A 443 18.88 -13.00 6.62
N ASN A 444 19.94 -12.29 6.21
CA ASN A 444 19.81 -10.98 5.58
C ASN A 444 18.98 -11.06 4.29
N HIS A 445 19.23 -12.07 3.46
CA HIS A 445 18.51 -12.27 2.19
C HIS A 445 16.98 -12.40 2.37
N LYS A 446 16.53 -13.01 3.48
CA LYS A 446 15.11 -13.30 3.72
C LYS A 446 14.39 -12.27 4.58
N HIS A 447 15.12 -11.67 5.50
CA HIS A 447 14.55 -10.90 6.60
C HIS A 447 14.87 -9.41 6.54
N ARG A 448 15.62 -8.95 5.53
CA ARG A 448 15.90 -7.54 5.33
C ARG A 448 15.33 -7.06 4.00
N GLN A 449 14.88 -5.82 3.99
CA GLN A 449 14.60 -5.13 2.74
C GLN A 449 15.95 -4.79 2.08
N LEU A 450 16.18 -5.34 0.89
CA LEU A 450 17.38 -5.04 0.12
C LEU A 450 17.18 -3.74 -0.65
N LEU A 451 18.16 -2.85 -0.58
CA LEU A 451 18.20 -1.56 -1.29
C LEU A 451 19.39 -1.61 -2.23
N HIS A 452 19.17 -1.81 -3.52
CA HIS A 452 20.19 -1.83 -4.56
C HIS A 452 19.57 -1.51 -5.93
N PRO A 453 20.35 -0.98 -6.88
CA PRO A 453 19.83 -0.68 -8.22
C PRO A 453 19.46 -1.95 -8.99
N GLN A 454 18.46 -1.83 -9.86
CA GLN A 454 17.95 -2.89 -10.72
C GLN A 454 18.53 -2.79 -12.13
N ILE A 455 18.68 -3.92 -12.82
CA ILE A 455 19.01 -3.92 -14.25
C ILE A 455 17.75 -3.64 -15.04
N ALA A 456 17.57 -2.40 -15.51
CA ALA A 456 16.43 -2.04 -16.34
C ALA A 456 16.56 -2.53 -17.78
N ARG A 457 17.79 -2.61 -18.30
CA ARG A 457 18.05 -3.13 -19.64
C ARG A 457 19.48 -3.67 -19.74
N CYS A 458 19.62 -4.87 -20.27
CA CYS A 458 20.87 -5.41 -20.78
C CYS A 458 20.69 -5.58 -22.29
N GLN A 459 21.47 -4.86 -23.10
CA GLN A 459 21.35 -4.87 -24.55
C GLN A 459 22.68 -5.26 -25.20
N PHE A 460 22.63 -6.18 -26.15
CA PHE A 460 23.76 -6.52 -27.00
C PHE A 460 23.47 -6.03 -28.41
N LEU A 461 24.33 -5.17 -28.92
CA LEU A 461 24.30 -4.77 -30.32
C LEU A 461 25.39 -5.52 -31.08
N VAL A 462 25.01 -6.09 -32.21
CA VAL A 462 25.94 -6.66 -33.18
C VAL A 462 26.09 -5.68 -34.32
N TYR A 463 27.32 -5.28 -34.58
CA TYR A 463 27.71 -4.39 -35.66
C TYR A 463 28.47 -5.15 -36.74
N ALA A 464 28.37 -4.69 -37.97
CA ALA A 464 29.18 -5.15 -39.09
C ALA A 464 30.00 -4.02 -39.72
N LYS A 465 31.15 -4.39 -40.24
CA LYS A 465 31.99 -3.54 -41.08
C LYS A 465 32.79 -4.38 -42.07
N ALA A 466 33.01 -3.87 -43.27
CA ALA A 466 33.97 -4.45 -44.19
C ALA A 466 35.27 -3.63 -44.14
N ILE A 467 36.39 -4.31 -43.96
CA ILE A 467 37.73 -3.71 -44.02
C ILE A 467 38.47 -4.24 -45.25
N GLU A 468 39.37 -3.46 -45.83
CA GLU A 468 40.22 -3.97 -46.91
C GLU A 468 41.04 -5.16 -46.39
N ASP A 469 41.00 -6.29 -47.10
CA ASP A 469 41.61 -7.55 -46.65
C ASP A 469 43.11 -7.32 -46.41
N PRO A 470 43.61 -7.44 -45.17
CA PRO A 470 45.00 -7.13 -44.84
C PRO A 470 46.01 -7.96 -45.63
N ARG A 471 45.59 -9.13 -46.14
CA ARG A 471 46.44 -10.05 -46.91
C ARG A 471 46.55 -9.64 -48.39
N ARG A 472 45.74 -8.69 -48.85
CA ARG A 472 45.61 -8.27 -50.25
C ARG A 472 45.49 -6.75 -50.41
N LEU A 473 46.06 -6.00 -49.47
CA LEU A 473 46.11 -4.54 -49.51
C LEU A 473 46.66 -4.05 -50.87
N ASN A 474 46.02 -3.02 -51.43
CA ASN A 474 46.41 -2.36 -52.68
C ASN A 474 46.28 -3.21 -53.96
N GLN A 475 45.54 -4.32 -53.94
CA GLN A 475 45.24 -5.10 -55.15
C GLN A 475 43.92 -4.64 -55.80
N ASN A 476 43.90 -4.63 -57.14
CA ASN A 476 42.68 -4.39 -57.92
C ASN A 476 42.17 -5.69 -58.55
N PRO A 477 40.87 -6.03 -58.42
CA PRO A 477 39.85 -5.31 -57.66
C PRO A 477 40.08 -5.41 -56.14
N LYS A 478 39.73 -4.35 -55.40
CA LYS A 478 39.82 -4.35 -53.94
C LYS A 478 39.07 -5.53 -53.36
N ARG A 479 39.69 -6.18 -52.38
CA ARG A 479 39.10 -7.28 -51.64
C ARG A 479 38.88 -6.87 -50.20
N TYR A 480 37.78 -7.33 -49.64
CA TYR A 480 37.38 -6.97 -48.29
C TYR A 480 37.25 -8.21 -47.41
N GLN A 481 37.45 -7.99 -46.12
CA GLN A 481 37.15 -8.90 -45.03
C GLN A 481 35.93 -8.35 -44.29
N LEU A 482 34.89 -9.19 -44.16
CA LEU A 482 33.73 -8.87 -43.34
C LEU A 482 34.07 -9.13 -41.87
N GLU A 483 33.93 -8.11 -41.05
CA GLU A 483 34.09 -8.19 -39.61
C GLU A 483 32.76 -7.90 -38.91
N LEU A 484 32.53 -8.65 -37.84
CA LEU A 484 31.46 -8.37 -36.89
C LEU A 484 32.06 -7.94 -35.56
N MET A 485 31.34 -7.11 -34.84
CA MET A 485 31.68 -6.66 -33.50
C MET A 485 30.44 -6.73 -32.62
N TYR A 486 30.55 -7.34 -31.44
CA TYR A 486 29.49 -7.28 -30.44
C TYR A 486 29.85 -6.23 -29.37
N VAL A 487 28.82 -5.52 -28.91
CA VAL A 487 28.95 -4.44 -27.91
C VAL A 487 27.84 -4.59 -26.86
N PRO A 488 28.18 -4.87 -25.59
CA PRO A 488 27.21 -4.95 -24.51
C PRO A 488 26.93 -3.58 -23.86
N PHE A 489 25.67 -3.29 -23.59
CA PHE A 489 25.20 -2.09 -22.88
C PHE A 489 24.35 -2.49 -21.68
N PHE A 490 24.50 -1.75 -20.58
CA PHE A 490 23.75 -1.98 -19.35
C PHE A 490 23.11 -0.68 -18.89
N THR A 491 21.81 -0.70 -18.65
CA THR A 491 21.08 0.37 -17.96
C THR A 491 20.80 -0.08 -16.54
N LEU A 492 21.40 0.63 -15.58
CA LEU A 492 21.09 0.51 -14.17
C LEU A 492 20.04 1.54 -13.79
N TRP A 493 19.12 1.15 -12.93
CA TRP A 493 18.01 1.99 -12.52
C TRP A 493 17.83 1.93 -11.01
N ASN A 494 17.66 3.08 -10.37
CA ASN A 494 17.31 3.18 -8.97
C ASN A 494 15.78 3.27 -8.80
N PRO A 495 15.10 2.20 -8.35
CA PRO A 495 13.64 2.22 -8.21
C PRO A 495 13.14 3.00 -6.98
N PHE A 496 14.04 3.52 -6.13
CA PHE A 496 13.70 4.09 -4.83
C PHE A 496 13.58 5.63 -4.85
N ASN A 497 12.95 6.17 -3.80
CA ASN A 497 12.84 7.61 -3.52
C ASN A 497 14.10 8.23 -2.87
N ILE A 498 15.16 7.45 -2.66
CA ILE A 498 16.43 7.88 -2.04
C ILE A 498 17.60 7.78 -3.02
N THR A 499 18.69 8.50 -2.74
CA THR A 499 19.93 8.35 -3.51
C THR A 499 20.65 7.09 -3.04
N LEU A 500 21.04 6.24 -3.99
CA LEU A 500 21.89 5.08 -3.74
C LEU A 500 23.34 5.43 -4.04
N GLU A 501 24.25 5.10 -3.12
CA GLU A 501 25.69 5.29 -3.29
C GLU A 501 26.45 4.01 -2.96
N HIS A 502 27.50 3.73 -3.74
CA HIS A 502 28.43 2.63 -3.46
C HIS A 502 29.81 2.93 -4.02
N GLU A 503 30.84 2.63 -3.24
CA GLU A 503 32.23 2.79 -3.64
C GLU A 503 32.74 1.52 -4.30
N ILE A 504 33.14 1.65 -5.58
CA ILE A 504 33.73 0.57 -6.37
C ILE A 504 35.25 0.72 -6.31
N SER A 505 35.94 -0.31 -5.81
CA SER A 505 37.39 -0.32 -5.63
C SER A 505 37.98 -1.70 -5.97
N GLY A 506 39.17 -1.75 -6.58
CA GLY A 506 39.86 -3.02 -6.86
C GLY A 506 41.12 -2.85 -7.70
N THR A 507 41.91 -3.92 -7.91
CA THR A 507 43.13 -3.89 -8.75
C THR A 507 43.09 -4.92 -9.89
N LEU A 508 43.32 -4.47 -11.12
CA LEU A 508 43.10 -5.19 -12.40
C LEU A 508 43.89 -6.48 -12.66
N ASN A 509 44.96 -6.79 -11.91
CA ASN A 509 45.99 -7.75 -12.37
C ASN A 509 46.10 -9.06 -11.60
N ALA A 510 45.10 -9.42 -10.81
CA ALA A 510 45.18 -10.64 -10.02
C ALA A 510 44.54 -11.82 -10.77
N GLY A 511 45.32 -12.86 -11.09
CA GLY A 511 44.82 -14.05 -11.80
C GLY A 511 43.62 -14.73 -11.12
N GLN A 512 42.97 -15.65 -11.84
CA GLN A 512 41.89 -16.47 -11.29
C GLN A 512 42.28 -17.04 -9.91
N GLY A 513 41.42 -16.87 -8.90
CA GLY A 513 41.62 -17.44 -7.56
C GLY A 513 42.58 -16.69 -6.61
N SER A 514 43.04 -15.49 -6.96
CA SER A 514 44.01 -14.73 -6.15
C SER A 514 43.49 -14.18 -4.81
N GLY A 515 42.17 -14.20 -4.57
CA GLY A 515 41.57 -13.63 -3.35
C GLY A 515 41.70 -12.10 -3.19
N LYS A 516 42.32 -11.41 -4.16
CA LYS A 516 42.59 -9.95 -4.13
C LYS A 516 41.48 -9.11 -4.79
N HIS A 517 40.38 -9.74 -5.19
CA HIS A 517 39.24 -9.13 -5.90
C HIS A 517 38.10 -8.76 -4.94
N THR A 518 38.40 -7.95 -3.94
CA THR A 518 37.36 -7.43 -3.03
C THR A 518 36.92 -6.06 -3.53
N ASN A 519 35.67 -5.97 -4.03
CA ASN A 519 34.89 -4.74 -4.31
C ASN A 519 34.79 -4.31 -5.80
N PHE A 520 35.05 -5.21 -6.75
CA PHE A 520 34.74 -4.97 -8.17
C PHE A 520 33.27 -5.30 -8.46
N LEU A 521 32.48 -4.34 -8.93
CA LEU A 521 31.09 -4.56 -9.33
C LEU A 521 31.00 -4.73 -10.85
N GLY A 522 30.29 -5.74 -11.33
CA GLY A 522 30.20 -6.01 -12.76
C GLY A 522 29.08 -6.96 -13.16
N PHE A 523 28.89 -7.08 -14.46
CA PHE A 523 27.94 -7.96 -15.12
C PHE A 523 28.67 -9.15 -15.71
N GLY A 524 28.04 -10.30 -15.71
CA GLY A 524 28.58 -11.45 -16.43
C GLY A 524 27.47 -12.37 -16.90
N THR A 525 27.77 -13.12 -17.96
CA THR A 525 26.92 -14.24 -18.35
C THR A 525 27.71 -15.52 -18.42
N ARG A 526 26.98 -16.61 -18.32
CA ARG A 526 27.48 -17.93 -18.66
C ARG A 526 26.70 -18.46 -19.86
N ARG A 527 27.46 -19.02 -20.79
CA ARG A 527 27.05 -19.63 -22.08
C ARG A 527 26.83 -18.58 -23.19
N SER A 528 26.75 -19.05 -24.43
CA SER A 528 26.73 -18.22 -25.64
C SER A 528 25.57 -17.21 -25.62
N LEU A 529 25.72 -16.12 -26.38
CA LEU A 529 24.65 -15.17 -26.63
C LEU A 529 23.40 -15.90 -27.17
N PRO A 530 22.19 -15.64 -26.64
CA PRO A 530 20.97 -16.24 -27.14
C PRO A 530 20.67 -15.82 -28.60
N GLY A 531 20.33 -16.79 -29.45
CA GLY A 531 20.02 -16.59 -30.86
C GLY A 531 21.07 -17.13 -31.84
N ALA A 532 20.62 -17.47 -33.04
CA ALA A 532 21.47 -17.90 -34.14
C ALA A 532 21.37 -16.93 -35.30
N MET A 533 22.46 -16.76 -36.06
CA MET A 533 22.46 -15.91 -37.25
C MET A 533 22.98 -16.67 -38.48
N ALA A 534 22.49 -16.31 -39.65
CA ALA A 534 23.01 -16.75 -40.93
C ALA A 534 23.46 -15.52 -41.74
N ILE A 535 24.62 -15.65 -42.38
CA ILE A 535 25.13 -14.66 -43.32
C ILE A 535 25.21 -15.35 -44.67
N VAL A 536 24.27 -15.03 -45.55
CA VAL A 536 24.01 -15.82 -46.75
C VAL A 536 24.13 -14.95 -47.99
N ASN A 537 24.78 -15.47 -49.02
CA ASN A 537 24.75 -14.83 -50.33
C ASN A 537 23.34 -15.02 -50.91
N PRO A 538 22.59 -13.94 -51.23
CA PRO A 538 21.21 -14.04 -51.70
C PRO A 538 21.10 -14.59 -53.13
N VAL A 539 22.15 -14.46 -53.94
CA VAL A 539 22.12 -14.78 -55.38
C VAL A 539 21.62 -16.20 -55.71
N PRO A 540 22.07 -17.27 -55.03
CA PRO A 540 21.61 -18.64 -55.31
C PRO A 540 20.12 -18.85 -55.01
N TYR A 541 19.55 -18.11 -54.06
CA TYR A 541 18.14 -18.22 -53.63
C TYR A 541 17.24 -17.42 -54.56
N LEU A 542 17.60 -16.15 -54.79
CA LEU A 542 16.86 -15.27 -55.69
C LEU A 542 16.80 -15.83 -57.12
N ASN A 543 17.86 -16.47 -57.61
CA ASN A 543 17.87 -17.13 -58.93
C ASN A 543 16.89 -18.31 -59.04
N GLN A 544 16.45 -18.87 -57.91
CA GLN A 544 15.47 -19.95 -57.83
C GLN A 544 14.06 -19.43 -57.50
N GLY A 545 13.88 -18.10 -57.40
CA GLY A 545 12.62 -17.50 -56.94
C GLY A 545 12.37 -17.68 -55.45
N LEU A 546 13.42 -17.97 -54.66
CA LEU A 546 13.35 -18.22 -53.22
C LEU A 546 13.77 -16.97 -52.42
N GLY A 547 13.18 -16.80 -51.24
CA GLY A 547 13.42 -15.71 -50.30
C GLY A 547 14.29 -16.09 -49.10
N PRO A 548 14.56 -15.15 -48.19
CA PRO A 548 15.25 -15.40 -46.92
C PRO A 548 14.63 -16.51 -46.05
N GLU A 549 13.31 -16.65 -46.09
CA GLU A 549 12.54 -17.68 -45.40
C GLU A 549 12.90 -19.11 -45.86
N ASP A 550 13.40 -19.24 -47.10
CA ASP A 550 13.81 -20.50 -47.69
C ASP A 550 15.26 -20.88 -47.35
N VAL A 551 15.99 -20.01 -46.61
CA VAL A 551 17.35 -20.32 -46.18
C VAL A 551 17.33 -21.50 -45.19
N PRO A 552 18.03 -22.62 -45.50
CA PRO A 552 18.04 -23.79 -44.65
C PRO A 552 18.56 -23.49 -43.25
N SER A 553 17.93 -24.09 -42.26
CA SER A 553 18.28 -23.92 -40.84
C SER A 553 19.74 -24.32 -40.52
N THR A 554 20.37 -25.11 -41.37
CA THR A 554 21.79 -25.51 -41.32
C THR A 554 22.78 -24.37 -41.61
N GLN A 555 22.33 -23.27 -42.22
CA GLN A 555 23.13 -22.07 -42.47
C GLN A 555 23.22 -21.16 -41.23
N TYR A 556 22.33 -21.35 -40.25
CA TYR A 556 22.31 -20.59 -39.00
C TYR A 556 23.31 -21.14 -38.01
N ARG A 557 24.01 -20.23 -37.33
CA ARG A 557 25.18 -20.54 -36.51
C ARG A 557 25.19 -19.65 -35.28
N LEU A 558 25.75 -20.15 -34.19
CA LEU A 558 25.95 -19.36 -32.98
C LEU A 558 27.14 -18.40 -33.14
N LEU A 559 26.97 -17.18 -32.65
CA LEU A 559 28.05 -16.20 -32.55
C LEU A 559 29.09 -16.66 -31.51
N THR A 560 30.07 -17.46 -31.96
CA THR A 560 31.22 -17.89 -31.13
C THR A 560 32.54 -17.69 -31.86
N ASN A 561 33.58 -17.27 -31.13
CA ASN A 561 34.78 -16.53 -31.57
C ASN A 561 35.40 -17.03 -32.90
N GLY A 562 34.85 -16.59 -34.04
CA GLY A 562 35.27 -16.98 -35.39
C GLY A 562 34.91 -18.40 -35.85
N ASN A 563 34.24 -19.22 -35.04
CA ASN A 563 33.77 -20.55 -35.43
C ASN A 563 32.23 -20.59 -35.42
N PHE A 564 31.66 -20.53 -36.62
CA PHE A 564 30.25 -20.77 -36.88
C PHE A 564 29.99 -22.28 -36.72
N GLN A 565 29.53 -22.73 -35.54
CA GLN A 565 29.14 -24.13 -35.34
C GLN A 565 27.72 -24.38 -35.84
N THR A 566 27.55 -25.42 -36.66
CA THR A 566 26.26 -25.85 -37.24
C THR A 566 25.36 -26.33 -36.11
N LEU A 567 24.06 -26.06 -36.21
CA LEU A 567 23.10 -26.47 -35.19
C LEU A 567 22.87 -28.01 -35.12
N ASP A 568 23.39 -28.78 -36.08
CA ASP A 568 23.15 -30.22 -36.18
C ASP A 568 24.11 -31.09 -35.33
N TRP A 569 23.52 -31.87 -34.42
CA TRP A 569 24.13 -33.03 -33.74
C TRP A 569 23.91 -34.29 -34.64
N PRO A 570 24.87 -35.25 -34.82
CA PRO A 570 25.25 -36.11 -33.68
C PRO A 570 26.64 -36.74 -33.51
N SER A 571 27.72 -36.43 -34.24
CA SER A 571 28.88 -37.36 -34.23
C SER A 571 30.18 -36.96 -33.51
N ASN A 572 30.46 -35.69 -33.18
CA ASN A 572 31.85 -35.32 -32.83
C ASN A 572 32.08 -34.36 -31.65
N TYR A 573 31.12 -34.21 -30.73
CA TYR A 573 31.36 -33.37 -29.56
C TYR A 573 31.90 -34.13 -28.34
N ALA A 574 33.06 -33.67 -27.86
CA ALA A 574 33.65 -34.09 -26.60
C ALA A 574 32.75 -33.65 -25.42
N ASN A 575 32.66 -34.53 -24.43
CA ASN A 575 31.85 -34.43 -23.23
C ASN A 575 31.96 -33.05 -22.53
N PRO A 576 30.84 -32.32 -22.31
CA PRO A 576 30.83 -30.99 -21.68
C PRO A 576 31.11 -30.98 -20.17
N TYR A 577 31.34 -32.14 -19.53
CA TYR A 577 31.86 -32.20 -18.15
C TYR A 577 33.36 -31.88 -18.04
N ASP A 578 34.05 -31.71 -19.17
CA ASP A 578 35.48 -31.48 -19.16
C ASP A 578 35.82 -30.00 -18.92
N ASN A 579 35.76 -29.60 -17.65
CA ASN A 579 36.39 -28.37 -17.14
C ASN A 579 37.92 -28.36 -17.35
N GLN A 580 38.51 -29.39 -17.99
CA GLN A 580 39.93 -29.48 -18.35
C GLN A 580 40.23 -29.09 -19.81
N LEU A 581 39.48 -28.15 -20.41
CA LEU A 581 39.91 -27.55 -21.69
C LEU A 581 41.25 -26.79 -21.59
N THR A 582 41.73 -26.50 -20.37
CA THR A 582 43.10 -26.05 -20.12
C THR A 582 44.16 -27.13 -20.42
N GLY A 583 43.80 -28.41 -20.39
CA GLY A 583 44.71 -29.54 -20.59
C GLY A 583 44.85 -30.04 -22.04
N ASN A 584 44.00 -29.60 -22.96
CA ASN A 584 43.92 -30.16 -24.33
C ASN A 584 44.54 -29.26 -25.41
N THR A 585 45.59 -28.52 -25.05
CA THR A 585 46.37 -27.68 -25.98
C THR A 585 46.99 -28.48 -27.13
N SER A 586 47.25 -29.77 -26.92
CA SER A 586 47.81 -30.70 -27.91
C SER A 586 46.82 -31.08 -29.01
N LYS A 587 45.52 -31.13 -28.72
CA LYS A 587 44.50 -31.59 -29.68
C LYS A 587 43.98 -30.48 -30.58
N PHE A 588 44.10 -29.23 -30.13
CA PHE A 588 43.39 -28.10 -30.73
C PHE A 588 44.22 -26.81 -30.91
N GLY A 589 45.49 -26.80 -30.47
CA GLY A 589 46.38 -25.65 -30.53
C GLY A 589 45.94 -24.51 -29.59
N GLY A 590 46.86 -23.68 -29.09
CA GLY A 590 46.59 -22.63 -28.09
C GLY A 590 45.69 -21.45 -28.54
N ARG A 591 44.78 -21.65 -29.50
CA ARG A 591 43.92 -20.62 -30.10
C ARG A 591 42.45 -20.64 -29.62
N TRP A 592 42.10 -21.48 -28.65
CA TRP A 592 40.72 -21.57 -28.16
C TRP A 592 40.50 -20.60 -26.99
N LYS A 593 39.99 -19.42 -27.32
CA LYS A 593 39.41 -18.45 -26.37
C LYS A 593 37.92 -18.34 -26.72
N ASP A 594 37.06 -18.96 -25.92
CA ASP A 594 35.66 -19.23 -26.26
C ASP A 594 34.71 -18.10 -25.82
N LEU A 595 33.72 -17.75 -26.67
CA LEU A 595 32.65 -16.78 -26.40
C LEU A 595 31.58 -17.28 -25.41
N ARG A 596 31.74 -18.49 -24.85
CA ARG A 596 30.86 -19.06 -23.82
C ARG A 596 30.78 -18.27 -22.50
N THR A 597 31.65 -17.31 -22.20
CA THR A 597 31.59 -16.56 -20.94
C THR A 597 32.23 -15.18 -21.10
N TRP A 598 31.54 -14.11 -20.71
CA TRP A 598 32.06 -12.74 -20.73
C TRP A 598 31.75 -12.01 -19.41
N GLY A 599 32.56 -10.99 -19.11
CA GLY A 599 32.41 -10.16 -17.92
C GLY A 599 32.60 -8.69 -18.26
N CYS A 600 31.75 -7.81 -17.72
CA CYS A 600 31.82 -6.37 -17.87
C CYS A 600 31.93 -5.74 -16.48
N TRP A 601 32.89 -4.85 -16.26
CA TRP A 601 33.11 -4.23 -14.95
C TRP A 601 32.70 -2.77 -15.00
N LEU A 602 31.98 -2.31 -13.97
CA LEU A 602 31.67 -0.89 -13.82
C LEU A 602 32.95 -0.07 -13.57
N PRO A 603 32.94 1.23 -13.90
CA PRO A 603 34.08 2.10 -13.66
C PRO A 603 34.39 2.22 -12.16
N GLU A 604 35.67 2.37 -11.83
CA GLU A 604 36.12 2.63 -10.45
C GLU A 604 35.64 4.01 -9.97
N GLY A 605 35.41 4.13 -8.66
CA GLY A 605 34.91 5.35 -8.03
C GLY A 605 33.56 5.17 -7.36
N THR A 606 32.89 6.28 -7.05
CA THR A 606 31.58 6.26 -6.39
C THR A 606 30.46 6.16 -7.43
N LEU A 607 29.77 5.03 -7.48
CA LEU A 607 28.53 4.90 -8.21
C LEU A 607 27.42 5.61 -7.41
N THR A 608 26.89 6.68 -7.97
CA THR A 608 25.74 7.40 -7.42
C THR A 608 24.56 7.32 -8.38
N LEU A 609 23.41 6.89 -7.86
CA LEU A 609 22.12 6.89 -8.56
C LEU A 609 21.11 7.70 -7.76
N LYS A 610 20.66 8.82 -8.32
CA LYS A 610 19.62 9.69 -7.74
C LYS A 610 18.27 8.95 -7.69
N PRO A 611 17.29 9.44 -6.92
CA PRO A 611 15.96 8.83 -6.85
C PRO A 611 15.36 8.63 -8.25
N GLY A 612 14.92 7.41 -8.55
CA GLY A 612 14.33 7.05 -9.84
C GLY A 612 15.29 6.96 -11.03
N GLU A 613 16.55 7.42 -10.91
CA GLU A 613 17.45 7.65 -12.05
C GLU A 613 17.82 6.36 -12.80
N ALA A 614 17.76 6.42 -14.13
CA ALA A 614 18.29 5.39 -15.03
C ALA A 614 19.58 5.88 -15.70
N LYS A 615 20.66 5.11 -15.55
CA LYS A 615 21.98 5.39 -16.14
C LYS A 615 22.44 4.28 -17.05
N ILE A 616 23.01 4.65 -18.19
CA ILE A 616 23.60 3.70 -19.15
C ILE A 616 25.11 3.58 -18.99
N PHE A 617 25.59 2.36 -19.18
CA PHE A 617 26.99 1.99 -19.21
C PHE A 617 27.30 1.26 -20.52
N SER A 618 28.33 1.73 -21.22
CA SER A 618 28.85 1.14 -22.46
C SER A 618 30.32 0.76 -22.30
N PRO A 619 30.90 -0.07 -23.17
CA PRO A 619 32.31 -0.43 -23.04
C PRO A 619 33.21 0.78 -23.34
N GLY A 620 34.14 1.05 -22.43
CA GLY A 620 35.17 2.06 -22.53
C GLY A 620 36.52 1.51 -23.02
N GLU A 621 36.86 0.28 -22.62
CA GLU A 621 38.07 -0.43 -23.08
C GLU A 621 37.92 -1.95 -22.94
N LEU A 622 38.77 -2.70 -23.65
CA LEU A 622 38.87 -4.16 -23.54
C LEU A 622 39.80 -4.53 -22.37
N ASP A 623 39.30 -5.34 -21.44
CA ASP A 623 40.10 -5.89 -20.35
C ASP A 623 40.81 -7.16 -20.81
N THR A 624 42.12 -7.07 -21.04
CA THR A 624 42.95 -8.20 -21.49
C THR A 624 43.58 -8.99 -20.34
N GLY A 625 43.43 -8.54 -19.09
CA GLY A 625 44.06 -9.12 -17.91
C GLY A 625 43.28 -10.29 -17.28
N TYR A 626 41.96 -10.33 -17.49
CA TYR A 626 41.07 -11.35 -16.94
C TYR A 626 40.92 -12.53 -17.93
N GLY A 627 41.35 -13.73 -17.56
CA GLY A 627 41.46 -14.93 -18.42
C GLY A 627 40.16 -15.55 -18.98
N PHE A 628 39.07 -14.78 -19.09
CA PHE A 628 37.84 -15.23 -19.75
C PHE A 628 38.07 -15.18 -21.27
N GLY A 629 38.11 -16.35 -21.90
CA GLY A 629 38.34 -16.49 -23.35
C GLY A 629 37.32 -15.74 -24.23
N GLY A 630 36.18 -15.31 -23.67
CA GLY A 630 35.07 -14.73 -24.41
C GLY A 630 35.06 -13.21 -24.53
N GLY A 631 35.84 -12.49 -23.74
CA GLY A 631 35.94 -11.03 -23.78
C GLY A 631 35.55 -10.43 -22.42
N ALA A 632 36.40 -9.55 -21.92
CA ALA A 632 36.14 -8.78 -20.71
C ALA A 632 36.18 -7.29 -21.07
N PHE A 633 35.25 -6.50 -20.51
CA PHE A 633 35.11 -5.08 -20.81
C PHE A 633 35.20 -4.25 -19.54
N ARG A 634 35.87 -3.10 -19.61
CA ARG A 634 35.66 -2.03 -18.64
C ARG A 634 34.61 -1.11 -19.20
N LEU A 635 33.56 -0.90 -18.41
CA LEU A 635 32.47 -0.02 -18.78
C LEU A 635 32.82 1.42 -18.41
N LYS A 636 32.28 2.35 -19.18
CA LYS A 636 32.21 3.77 -18.89
C LYS A 636 30.74 4.17 -18.82
N GLU A 637 30.45 5.20 -18.04
CA GLU A 637 29.13 5.85 -18.05
C GLU A 637 28.90 6.51 -19.42
N GLY A 638 27.65 6.44 -19.91
CA GLY A 638 27.24 7.02 -21.17
C GLY A 638 27.37 6.10 -22.39
N TYR A 639 26.92 6.60 -23.54
CA TYR A 639 26.96 5.92 -24.83
C TYR A 639 27.46 6.84 -25.94
N ASN A 640 28.41 6.35 -26.75
CA ASN A 640 28.90 7.05 -27.93
C ASN A 640 29.05 6.08 -29.13
N PRO A 641 28.21 6.19 -30.18
CA PRO A 641 28.24 5.32 -31.36
C PRO A 641 29.46 5.55 -32.26
N THR A 642 30.17 6.67 -32.13
CA THR A 642 31.34 6.99 -32.96
C THR A 642 32.63 6.36 -32.45
N ASN A 643 32.69 6.02 -31.16
CA ASN A 643 33.84 5.42 -30.50
C ASN A 643 33.43 4.15 -29.75
N LEU A 644 32.98 3.17 -30.53
CA LEU A 644 32.55 1.86 -30.03
C LEU A 644 33.77 1.03 -29.65
N VAL A 645 33.75 0.53 -28.41
CA VAL A 645 34.64 -0.53 -27.98
C VAL A 645 33.85 -1.83 -27.93
N GLY A 646 34.23 -2.74 -28.80
CA GLY A 646 33.68 -4.09 -28.83
C GLY A 646 34.79 -5.06 -29.16
N ARG A 647 34.45 -6.35 -29.20
CA ARG A 647 35.40 -7.37 -29.63
C ARG A 647 35.04 -7.81 -31.05
N GLY A 648 35.89 -7.38 -31.98
CA GLY A 648 35.77 -7.71 -33.39
C GLY A 648 36.24 -9.14 -33.71
N PHE A 649 35.66 -9.75 -34.74
CA PHE A 649 36.12 -11.01 -35.33
C PHE A 649 35.80 -11.05 -36.83
N ALA A 650 36.71 -11.66 -37.58
CA ALA A 650 36.56 -11.87 -39.01
C ALA A 650 35.59 -13.03 -39.28
N VAL A 651 34.59 -12.80 -40.12
CA VAL A 651 33.59 -13.82 -40.48
C VAL A 651 33.84 -14.40 -41.87
N SER A 652 34.28 -13.56 -42.81
CA SER A 652 34.59 -13.99 -44.17
C SER A 652 35.66 -13.09 -44.78
N THR A 653 36.46 -13.64 -45.69
CA THR A 653 37.62 -12.96 -46.29
C THR A 653 37.56 -13.03 -47.81
N ASN A 654 38.34 -12.19 -48.50
CA ASN A 654 38.41 -12.16 -49.96
C ASN A 654 37.08 -11.83 -50.69
N LEU A 655 36.30 -10.88 -50.17
CA LEU A 655 35.01 -10.46 -50.71
C LEU A 655 35.15 -9.29 -51.71
N THR A 656 34.23 -9.16 -52.67
CA THR A 656 34.16 -8.03 -53.61
C THR A 656 33.09 -7.04 -53.17
N ALA A 657 33.24 -5.75 -53.53
CA ALA A 657 32.36 -4.67 -53.08
C ALA A 657 30.90 -4.81 -53.52
N ASP A 658 30.65 -5.41 -54.68
CA ASP A 658 29.33 -5.64 -55.27
C ASP A 658 28.56 -6.81 -54.64
N ARG A 659 29.21 -7.62 -53.79
CA ARG A 659 28.57 -8.79 -53.20
C ARG A 659 27.61 -8.39 -52.07
N GLY A 660 26.32 -8.67 -52.24
CA GLY A 660 25.29 -8.56 -51.21
C GLY A 660 25.29 -9.75 -50.25
N PHE A 661 24.86 -9.50 -49.01
CA PHE A 661 24.64 -10.53 -48.00
C PHE A 661 23.34 -10.29 -47.26
N TRP A 662 22.54 -11.35 -47.12
CA TRP A 662 21.45 -11.45 -46.17
C TRP A 662 22.01 -11.66 -44.77
N PHE A 663 21.66 -10.76 -43.85
CA PHE A 663 21.87 -10.93 -42.41
C PHE A 663 20.57 -11.40 -41.79
N LEU A 664 20.49 -12.71 -41.57
CA LEU A 664 19.29 -13.37 -41.06
C LEU A 664 19.50 -13.77 -39.62
N PHE A 665 18.50 -13.56 -38.80
CA PHE A 665 18.51 -13.92 -37.39
C PHE A 665 17.32 -14.81 -37.10
N ARG A 666 17.53 -15.74 -36.18
CA ARG A 666 16.52 -16.69 -35.75
C ARG A 666 16.34 -16.60 -34.25
N GLY A 667 15.18 -16.08 -33.86
CA GLY A 667 14.73 -15.92 -32.47
C GLY A 667 14.16 -17.21 -31.87
N ASP A 668 13.62 -18.10 -32.71
CA ASP A 668 13.17 -19.47 -32.40
C ASP A 668 14.28 -20.36 -31.81
N ARG A 669 15.54 -19.97 -32.04
CA ARG A 669 16.77 -20.69 -31.63
C ARG A 669 17.57 -19.95 -30.57
N VAL A 670 16.88 -19.42 -29.55
CA VAL A 670 17.46 -19.04 -28.25
C VAL A 670 18.36 -20.20 -27.79
N THR A 671 19.61 -19.99 -27.33
CA THR A 671 20.66 -21.04 -27.34
C THR A 671 20.62 -22.11 -26.24
N GLN A 672 21.03 -23.34 -26.60
CA GLN A 672 20.99 -24.56 -25.79
C GLN A 672 22.03 -24.62 -24.65
N PRO A 673 21.68 -25.10 -23.44
CA PRO A 673 22.46 -26.11 -22.74
C PRO A 673 21.67 -27.25 -22.04
N TYR A 674 22.28 -28.44 -22.11
CA TYR A 674 21.83 -29.77 -21.71
C TYR A 674 21.52 -30.03 -20.22
N ARG A 675 20.54 -30.91 -19.98
CA ARG A 675 20.52 -31.92 -18.90
C ARG A 675 20.02 -33.25 -19.51
N ASP A 676 20.73 -34.36 -19.25
CA ASP A 676 20.22 -35.74 -19.35
C ASP A 676 20.08 -36.50 -20.69
N ARG A 677 20.53 -36.03 -21.86
CA ARG A 677 20.01 -36.63 -23.11
C ARG A 677 19.45 -35.63 -24.09
N ALA A 678 18.90 -34.56 -23.51
CA ALA A 678 17.89 -33.73 -24.13
C ALA A 678 18.32 -32.24 -24.19
N PRO A 679 17.93 -31.54 -25.27
CA PRO A 679 18.17 -30.10 -25.41
C PRO A 679 17.45 -29.31 -24.32
N GLY A 680 18.13 -28.34 -23.72
CA GLY A 680 17.54 -27.26 -22.91
C GLY A 680 18.19 -25.95 -23.31
N TYR A 681 17.58 -24.78 -23.07
CA TYR A 681 18.02 -23.45 -23.53
C TYR A 681 18.12 -22.45 -22.34
N GLY A 682 19.15 -21.63 -22.18
CA GLY A 682 19.23 -20.77 -20.98
C GLY A 682 20.24 -19.63 -21.01
N PHE A 683 19.80 -18.44 -20.57
CA PHE A 683 20.59 -17.23 -20.35
C PHE A 683 20.57 -16.86 -18.88
N SER A 684 21.74 -16.53 -18.32
CA SER A 684 21.88 -16.09 -16.94
C SER A 684 22.74 -14.85 -16.92
N LEU A 685 22.18 -13.74 -16.46
CA LEU A 685 22.88 -12.49 -16.18
C LEU A 685 23.05 -12.41 -14.66
N SER A 686 24.28 -12.20 -14.22
CA SER A 686 24.58 -11.88 -12.83
C SER A 686 25.17 -10.47 -12.75
N PHE A 687 24.78 -9.76 -11.69
CA PHE A 687 25.36 -8.49 -11.28
C PHE A 687 25.86 -8.61 -9.86
N GLY A 688 27.15 -8.40 -9.65
CA GLY A 688 27.77 -8.69 -8.35
C GLY A 688 29.26 -8.44 -8.29
N ASN A 689 29.86 -8.89 -7.18
CA ASN A 689 31.28 -8.68 -6.90
C ASN A 689 32.14 -9.77 -7.54
N GLY A 690 33.28 -9.41 -8.16
CA GLY A 690 34.14 -10.32 -8.92
C GLY A 690 34.79 -11.50 -8.16
N GLY A 691 34.61 -11.61 -6.84
CA GLY A 691 35.03 -12.77 -6.03
C GLY A 691 34.15 -14.01 -6.23
N SER A 692 33.00 -13.83 -6.82
CA SER A 692 32.04 -14.88 -7.13
C SER A 692 32.40 -15.46 -8.48
N HIS A 693 32.68 -16.76 -8.52
CA HIS A 693 32.88 -17.42 -9.80
C HIS A 693 31.62 -17.19 -10.64
N PHE A 694 31.73 -16.39 -11.70
CA PHE A 694 30.86 -16.51 -12.87
C PHE A 694 31.13 -17.89 -13.53
N GLY A 695 31.00 -19.03 -12.80
CA GLY A 695 31.20 -20.39 -13.32
C GLY A 695 30.94 -21.63 -12.42
N GLY A 696 29.95 -21.70 -11.53
CA GLY A 696 29.47 -22.94 -10.88
C GLY A 696 28.77 -23.97 -11.80
N THR A 697 29.09 -25.26 -11.62
CA THR A 697 28.68 -26.44 -12.40
C THR A 697 27.22 -26.86 -12.23
N ALA A 698 26.58 -27.27 -13.33
CA ALA A 698 25.21 -27.75 -13.43
C ALA A 698 24.97 -29.11 -12.75
N VAL A 699 23.98 -29.18 -11.84
CA VAL A 699 23.18 -30.39 -11.52
C VAL A 699 21.75 -30.02 -11.03
N VAL A 700 21.48 -28.79 -10.62
CA VAL A 700 20.17 -28.28 -10.13
C VAL A 700 19.98 -26.86 -10.71
N PRO A 701 18.82 -26.16 -10.60
CA PRO A 701 18.68 -24.71 -10.88
C PRO A 701 19.60 -23.81 -10.03
N SER A 702 20.67 -24.36 -9.48
CA SER A 702 21.48 -23.76 -8.46
C SER A 702 22.76 -23.18 -9.03
N GLY A 703 22.95 -21.92 -8.67
CA GLY A 703 24.20 -21.18 -8.75
C GLY A 703 24.17 -19.92 -7.91
N ILE A 704 23.46 -19.95 -6.78
CA ILE A 704 23.47 -19.06 -5.61
C ILE A 704 24.27 -17.74 -5.72
N GLY A 705 23.50 -16.64 -5.62
CA GLY A 705 23.90 -15.29 -5.23
C GLY A 705 24.43 -14.39 -6.33
N ASP A 706 24.03 -13.11 -6.24
CA ASP A 706 23.83 -12.12 -7.31
C ASP A 706 22.33 -12.06 -7.67
N GLU A 707 21.83 -10.89 -8.07
CA GLU A 707 20.53 -10.81 -8.73
C GLU A 707 20.60 -11.67 -10.00
N TYR A 708 19.92 -12.82 -9.97
CA TYR A 708 19.83 -13.71 -11.10
C TYR A 708 18.45 -13.56 -11.70
N HIS A 709 18.36 -12.73 -12.73
CA HIS A 709 17.20 -12.73 -13.59
C HIS A 709 17.33 -13.93 -14.55
N ASN A 710 17.03 -15.13 -14.05
CA ASN A 710 16.96 -16.33 -14.88
C ASN A 710 15.56 -16.42 -15.50
N ILE A 711 15.49 -16.66 -16.81
CA ILE A 711 14.28 -17.18 -17.45
C ILE A 711 14.57 -18.65 -17.75
N THR A 712 13.79 -19.54 -17.15
CA THR A 712 13.96 -20.98 -17.32
C THR A 712 13.50 -21.41 -18.71
N ALA A 713 14.30 -22.33 -19.25
CA ALA A 713 14.30 -22.90 -20.58
C ALA A 713 12.94 -23.33 -21.13
N LEU A 714 12.72 -23.06 -22.41
CA LEU A 714 11.86 -23.90 -23.24
C LEU A 714 12.56 -25.25 -23.49
N THR A 715 11.81 -26.30 -23.83
CA THR A 715 12.39 -27.65 -24.05
C THR A 715 12.53 -28.01 -25.54
N ASN A 716 11.87 -27.28 -26.45
CA ASN A 716 11.94 -27.49 -27.89
C ASN A 716 11.60 -26.21 -28.70
N GLU A 717 11.94 -26.21 -30.00
CA GLU A 717 11.73 -25.09 -30.96
C GLU A 717 10.24 -24.74 -31.10
N VAL A 718 9.36 -25.74 -31.12
CA VAL A 718 7.89 -25.58 -31.28
C VAL A 718 7.26 -24.76 -30.15
N GLU A 719 7.63 -25.01 -28.89
CA GLU A 719 7.17 -24.21 -27.75
C GLU A 719 7.81 -22.81 -27.73
N GLY A 720 9.00 -22.65 -28.31
CA GLY A 720 9.61 -21.34 -28.55
C GLY A 720 8.83 -20.50 -29.54
N ASP A 721 8.52 -21.09 -30.69
CA ASP A 721 7.73 -20.47 -31.74
C ASP A 721 6.33 -20.04 -31.26
N LYS A 722 5.78 -20.73 -30.26
CA LYS A 722 4.47 -20.39 -29.68
C LYS A 722 4.46 -19.05 -28.96
N TYR A 723 5.53 -18.71 -28.25
CA TYR A 723 5.59 -17.52 -27.37
C TYR A 723 6.50 -16.41 -27.91
N TRP A 724 7.50 -16.77 -28.70
CA TRP A 724 8.39 -15.87 -29.42
C TRP A 724 8.51 -16.33 -30.89
N PRO A 725 7.42 -16.27 -31.69
CA PRO A 725 7.46 -16.69 -33.08
C PRO A 725 8.55 -15.95 -33.86
N PRO A 726 9.19 -16.61 -34.84
CA PRO A 726 10.36 -16.10 -35.57
C PRO A 726 10.08 -14.83 -36.39
N ASP A 727 8.82 -14.47 -36.58
CA ASP A 727 8.40 -13.18 -37.11
C ASP A 727 8.78 -12.08 -36.13
N GLU A 728 9.92 -11.41 -36.39
CA GLU A 728 10.29 -10.01 -36.05
C GLU A 728 11.81 -9.81 -35.95
N VAL A 729 12.55 -10.32 -36.93
CA VAL A 729 13.89 -9.80 -37.22
C VAL A 729 13.93 -9.56 -38.73
N ASP A 730 13.62 -8.32 -39.15
CA ASP A 730 13.62 -7.92 -40.56
C ASP A 730 14.90 -8.37 -41.28
N GLU A 731 14.78 -8.87 -42.51
CA GLU A 731 15.93 -9.07 -43.37
C GLU A 731 16.66 -7.74 -43.52
N VAL A 732 17.92 -7.71 -43.11
CA VAL A 732 18.79 -6.56 -43.42
C VAL A 732 19.81 -7.02 -44.43
N THR A 733 19.88 -6.29 -45.55
CA THR A 733 20.74 -6.62 -46.68
C THR A 733 21.68 -5.47 -46.94
N TYR A 734 22.97 -5.77 -46.90
CA TYR A 734 24.01 -4.81 -47.25
C TYR A 734 25.00 -5.44 -48.23
N THR A 735 25.47 -4.61 -49.16
CA THR A 735 26.63 -4.92 -49.98
C THR A 735 27.91 -4.68 -49.20
N ILE A 736 28.98 -5.38 -49.59
CA ILE A 736 30.31 -5.15 -49.02
C ILE A 736 30.80 -3.73 -49.26
N GLY A 737 30.42 -3.10 -50.39
CA GLY A 737 30.70 -1.71 -50.68
C GLY A 737 30.08 -0.77 -49.65
N GLU A 738 28.81 -0.99 -49.29
CA GLU A 738 28.11 -0.22 -48.24
C GLU A 738 28.76 -0.44 -46.86
N LEU A 739 29.07 -1.68 -46.49
CA LEU A 739 29.75 -2.00 -45.22
C LEU A 739 31.19 -1.49 -45.16
N ALA A 740 31.84 -1.29 -46.31
CA ALA A 740 33.19 -0.74 -46.41
C ALA A 740 33.20 0.79 -46.34
N SER A 741 32.06 1.44 -46.61
CA SER A 741 31.90 2.87 -46.52
C SER A 741 31.40 3.28 -45.12
N GLY A 742 32.19 4.08 -44.39
CA GLY A 742 31.73 4.72 -43.16
C GLY A 742 31.96 3.94 -41.85
N PRO A 743 31.18 4.25 -40.78
CA PRO A 743 31.35 3.67 -39.45
C PRO A 743 30.81 2.23 -39.36
N TRP A 744 30.91 1.63 -38.17
CA TRP A 744 30.27 0.33 -37.89
C TRP A 744 28.75 0.44 -38.01
N ILE A 745 28.13 -0.49 -38.72
CA ILE A 745 26.68 -0.49 -38.97
C ILE A 745 26.01 -1.48 -38.02
N PRO A 746 25.02 -1.07 -37.21
CA PRO A 746 24.27 -2.00 -36.37
C PRO A 746 23.42 -2.91 -37.25
N LEU A 747 23.49 -4.21 -37.01
CA LEU A 747 22.69 -5.22 -37.71
C LEU A 747 21.51 -5.69 -36.86
N PHE A 748 21.73 -5.79 -35.55
CA PHE A 748 20.83 -6.49 -34.67
C PHE A 748 21.01 -6.07 -33.21
N SER A 749 19.90 -6.06 -32.48
CA SER A 749 19.83 -5.85 -31.03
C SER A 749 19.15 -7.04 -30.35
N MET A 750 19.77 -7.51 -29.28
CA MET A 750 19.13 -8.34 -28.27
C MET A 750 19.01 -7.55 -26.98
N SER A 751 17.82 -7.45 -26.40
CA SER A 751 17.58 -6.78 -25.12
C SER A 751 16.97 -7.74 -24.10
N PHE A 752 17.34 -7.58 -22.84
CA PHE A 752 16.83 -8.30 -21.68
C PHE A 752 16.55 -7.32 -20.53
N GLY A 753 15.52 -7.57 -19.72
CA GLY A 753 15.13 -6.69 -18.62
C GLY A 753 13.65 -6.84 -18.23
N PRO A 754 13.14 -5.98 -17.33
CA PRO A 754 11.76 -6.03 -16.87
C PRO A 754 10.79 -5.81 -18.04
N ARG A 755 9.72 -6.61 -18.13
CA ARG A 755 8.69 -6.46 -19.19
C ARG A 755 8.11 -5.05 -19.29
N MET A 756 8.00 -4.38 -18.15
CA MET A 756 7.51 -3.00 -18.09
C MET A 756 8.44 -1.97 -18.75
N THR A 757 9.70 -2.34 -18.99
CA THR A 757 10.72 -1.50 -19.64
C THR A 757 10.96 -1.92 -21.09
N ILE A 758 10.48 -3.11 -21.49
CA ILE A 758 10.82 -3.72 -22.78
C ILE A 758 9.69 -3.65 -23.83
N GLY A 759 8.49 -3.20 -23.44
CA GLY A 759 7.31 -3.27 -24.29
C GLY A 759 6.71 -1.93 -24.71
N THR A 760 7.15 -1.43 -25.88
CA THR A 760 6.32 -1.02 -27.04
C THR A 760 7.28 -0.57 -28.14
N GLY A 761 7.65 -1.46 -29.06
CA GLY A 761 8.33 -1.07 -30.30
C GLY A 761 7.31 -1.06 -31.44
N ALA A 762 7.28 0.01 -32.23
CA ALA A 762 6.59 0.00 -33.51
C ALA A 762 7.19 -1.11 -34.39
N GLY A 763 6.37 -2.05 -34.85
CA GLY A 763 6.79 -3.10 -35.77
C GLY A 763 6.66 -4.53 -35.25
N SER A 764 6.16 -4.75 -34.03
CA SER A 764 5.72 -6.11 -33.68
C SER A 764 4.28 -6.37 -34.12
N ASN A 765 4.09 -7.27 -35.09
CA ASN A 765 2.76 -7.75 -35.48
C ASN A 765 2.14 -8.63 -34.37
N GLN A 766 2.92 -9.00 -33.35
CA GLN A 766 2.53 -10.00 -32.34
C GLN A 766 1.83 -9.46 -31.09
N ASN A 767 1.60 -8.14 -30.94
CA ASN A 767 0.85 -7.58 -29.79
C ASN A 767 1.25 -8.24 -28.45
N ARG A 768 2.56 -8.44 -28.21
CA ARG A 768 3.02 -9.22 -27.06
C ARG A 768 2.49 -8.54 -25.79
N PRO A 769 1.69 -9.25 -24.96
CA PRO A 769 1.00 -8.61 -23.85
C PRO A 769 2.02 -8.01 -22.87
N THR A 770 2.04 -6.69 -22.78
CA THR A 770 2.78 -5.96 -21.75
C THR A 770 1.97 -5.98 -20.47
N LYS A 771 2.64 -6.25 -19.34
CA LYS A 771 2.02 -6.07 -18.02
C LYS A 771 2.14 -4.61 -17.62
N GLY A 772 1.07 -4.04 -17.09
CA GLY A 772 1.11 -2.71 -16.51
C GLY A 772 2.15 -2.62 -15.38
N VAL A 773 2.65 -1.41 -15.11
CA VAL A 773 3.67 -1.12 -14.08
C VAL A 773 3.34 -1.75 -12.72
N VAL A 774 2.05 -1.82 -12.34
CA VAL A 774 1.57 -2.33 -11.05
C VAL A 774 1.58 -3.87 -10.98
N GLN A 775 1.51 -4.54 -12.14
CA GLN A 775 1.50 -6.00 -12.26
C GLN A 775 2.89 -6.61 -12.48
N ASN A 776 3.93 -5.78 -12.43
CA ASN A 776 5.33 -6.16 -12.60
C ASN A 776 6.13 -5.75 -11.36
N ASN A 777 6.80 -6.72 -10.73
CA ASN A 777 7.64 -6.47 -9.56
C ASN A 777 9.08 -6.29 -10.00
N ALA A 778 9.48 -5.03 -10.11
CA ALA A 778 10.85 -4.65 -10.42
C ALA A 778 11.88 -5.12 -9.38
N LEU A 779 11.48 -5.45 -8.15
CA LEU A 779 12.36 -5.97 -7.10
C LEU A 779 12.41 -7.50 -7.06
N ALA A 780 11.80 -8.19 -8.02
CA ALA A 780 11.83 -9.63 -8.09
C ALA A 780 13.25 -10.11 -8.43
N ALA A 781 13.95 -10.68 -7.46
CA ALA A 781 15.32 -11.13 -7.64
C ALA A 781 15.46 -12.35 -8.58
N MET A 782 14.38 -13.11 -8.80
CA MET A 782 14.36 -14.32 -9.64
C MET A 782 12.93 -14.66 -10.11
N VAL A 783 12.81 -15.32 -11.26
CA VAL A 783 11.55 -15.90 -11.78
C VAL A 783 11.78 -17.36 -12.18
N LEU A 784 10.83 -18.24 -11.86
CA LEU A 784 10.81 -19.63 -12.33
C LEU A 784 9.57 -19.85 -13.21
N SER A 785 9.81 -20.30 -14.45
CA SER A 785 8.77 -20.64 -15.41
C SER A 785 9.20 -21.82 -16.28
N ASP A 786 8.36 -22.82 -16.47
CA ASP A 786 8.57 -23.88 -17.47
C ASP A 786 7.48 -23.79 -18.56
N PRO A 787 7.65 -22.96 -19.61
CA PRO A 787 6.54 -22.70 -20.54
C PRO A 787 6.07 -23.93 -21.31
N ALA A 788 6.89 -24.99 -21.35
CA ALA A 788 6.54 -26.27 -21.97
C ALA A 788 5.56 -27.10 -21.14
N SER A 789 5.34 -26.76 -19.87
CA SER A 789 4.30 -27.39 -19.04
C SER A 789 2.89 -27.13 -19.58
N GLY A 790 2.70 -26.01 -20.30
CA GLY A 790 1.39 -25.51 -20.70
C GLY A 790 0.58 -24.89 -19.55
N ASP A 791 1.11 -24.87 -18.32
CA ASP A 791 0.41 -24.31 -17.18
C ASP A 791 0.33 -22.77 -17.28
N PRO A 792 -0.82 -22.15 -16.95
CA PRO A 792 -0.96 -20.69 -16.93
C PRO A 792 0.13 -19.96 -16.13
N LYS A 793 0.61 -20.55 -15.03
CA LYS A 793 1.67 -19.98 -14.17
C LYS A 793 3.02 -19.84 -14.89
N ASP A 794 3.30 -20.70 -15.85
CA ASP A 794 4.58 -20.76 -16.56
C ASP A 794 4.53 -20.02 -17.90
N HIS A 795 3.35 -19.53 -18.28
CA HIS A 795 3.19 -18.74 -19.50
C HIS A 795 4.12 -17.52 -19.46
N PRO A 796 4.93 -17.24 -20.51
CA PRO A 796 5.91 -16.16 -20.48
C PRO A 796 5.31 -14.78 -20.18
N ALA A 797 4.08 -14.51 -20.61
CA ALA A 797 3.33 -13.30 -20.25
C ALA A 797 3.29 -13.03 -18.74
N ASN A 798 3.38 -14.08 -17.92
CA ASN A 798 3.33 -13.98 -16.47
C ASN A 798 4.67 -13.69 -15.80
N ASN A 799 5.77 -13.76 -16.54
CA ASN A 799 7.10 -13.43 -16.05
C ASN A 799 7.28 -11.92 -15.86
N THR A 800 8.16 -11.56 -14.94
CA THR A 800 8.48 -10.14 -14.65
C THR A 800 9.56 -9.60 -15.61
N PHE A 801 10.40 -10.49 -16.16
CA PHE A 801 11.46 -10.22 -17.15
C PHE A 801 11.12 -10.83 -18.51
N ASP A 802 11.67 -10.28 -19.58
CA ASP A 802 11.53 -10.81 -20.95
C ASP A 802 12.71 -10.45 -21.85
N PHE A 803 12.74 -11.06 -23.04
CA PHE A 803 13.67 -10.75 -24.12
C PHE A 803 12.97 -10.06 -25.28
N ALA A 804 13.70 -9.16 -25.93
CA ALA A 804 13.33 -8.58 -27.20
C ALA A 804 14.48 -8.67 -28.21
N TYR A 805 14.13 -9.01 -29.43
CA TYR A 805 15.03 -9.15 -30.57
C TYR A 805 14.60 -8.12 -31.61
N HIS A 806 15.56 -7.42 -32.21
CA HIS A 806 15.25 -6.42 -33.23
C HIS A 806 16.32 -6.42 -34.30
N SER A 807 15.90 -6.43 -35.57
CA SER A 807 16.75 -6.04 -36.67
C SER A 807 17.05 -4.55 -36.61
N LEU A 808 18.26 -4.19 -37.00
CA LEU A 808 18.68 -2.80 -37.05
C LEU A 808 19.11 -2.47 -38.47
N SER A 809 18.51 -1.40 -38.99
CA SER A 809 19.00 -0.70 -40.16
C SER A 809 19.78 0.55 -39.73
N LEU A 810 20.48 1.15 -40.69
CA LEU A 810 21.12 2.44 -40.48
C LEU A 810 20.08 3.49 -40.03
N GLY A 811 20.27 4.07 -38.84
CA GLY A 811 19.34 5.06 -38.27
C GLY A 811 18.23 4.47 -37.38
N SER A 812 18.27 3.18 -37.05
CA SER A 812 17.30 2.56 -36.12
C SER A 812 17.23 3.26 -34.76
N THR A 813 16.00 3.52 -34.28
CA THR A 813 15.70 4.12 -32.98
C THR A 813 15.74 3.12 -31.81
N ILE A 814 16.23 1.89 -32.03
CA ILE A 814 16.30 0.85 -30.99
C ILE A 814 17.69 0.81 -30.32
N THR A 815 18.67 1.49 -30.93
CA THR A 815 19.98 1.71 -30.30
C THR A 815 19.83 2.65 -29.09
N PRO A 816 20.67 2.51 -28.06
CA PRO A 816 20.69 3.46 -26.95
C PRO A 816 20.81 4.90 -27.42
N ASN A 817 20.23 5.83 -26.66
CA ASN A 817 20.35 7.25 -26.97
C ASN A 817 21.76 7.76 -26.73
N LEU A 818 22.20 8.69 -27.59
CA LEU A 818 23.44 9.43 -27.36
C LEU A 818 23.29 10.23 -26.07
N SER A 819 24.08 9.89 -25.06
CA SER A 819 24.05 10.57 -23.77
C SER A 819 25.37 10.39 -23.03
N ASP A 820 25.73 11.40 -22.24
CA ASP A 820 26.87 11.33 -21.32
C ASP A 820 26.60 10.35 -20.16
N SER A 821 25.33 10.05 -19.85
CA SER A 821 24.94 9.08 -18.80
C SER A 821 23.47 8.69 -18.76
N GLU A 822 22.57 9.55 -19.22
CA GLU A 822 21.12 9.35 -19.14
C GLU A 822 20.64 8.18 -20.02
N SER A 823 19.72 7.39 -19.47
CA SER A 823 19.01 6.32 -20.20
C SER A 823 17.51 6.48 -20.00
N TYR A 824 16.71 5.84 -20.86
CA TYR A 824 15.25 5.90 -20.81
C TYR A 824 14.67 4.49 -20.62
N ILE A 825 13.64 4.39 -19.78
CA ILE A 825 13.01 3.13 -19.37
C ILE A 825 11.48 3.25 -19.35
N ALA A 826 10.80 2.18 -18.94
CA ALA A 826 9.35 2.06 -18.82
C ALA A 826 8.61 2.16 -20.17
N THR A 827 8.18 3.36 -20.56
CA THR A 827 7.33 3.57 -21.74
C THR A 827 8.08 3.52 -23.07
N GLY A 828 9.42 3.52 -23.04
CA GLY A 828 10.26 3.45 -24.23
C GLY A 828 11.76 3.57 -23.90
N TYR A 829 12.59 3.57 -24.94
CA TYR A 829 14.05 3.64 -24.83
C TYR A 829 14.63 4.93 -25.38
N GLN A 830 13.78 5.77 -25.95
CA GLN A 830 14.16 7.03 -26.54
C GLN A 830 13.70 8.19 -25.64
N SER A 831 14.29 9.36 -25.82
CA SER A 831 13.93 10.57 -25.09
C SER A 831 12.50 11.04 -25.39
N GLY A 832 11.96 10.65 -26.55
CA GLY A 832 10.61 10.98 -26.97
C GLY A 832 9.51 10.07 -26.39
N ASP A 833 9.86 8.89 -25.88
CA ASP A 833 8.87 7.88 -25.45
C ASP A 833 9.16 7.25 -24.08
N GLY A 834 10.38 7.30 -23.57
CA GLY A 834 10.77 6.70 -22.29
C GLY A 834 11.02 7.69 -21.15
N LEU A 835 11.10 7.16 -19.94
CA LEU A 835 11.35 7.93 -18.72
C LEU A 835 12.81 7.82 -18.30
N SER A 836 13.50 8.94 -18.08
CA SER A 836 14.85 8.95 -17.50
C SER A 836 14.88 8.77 -15.99
N ARG A 837 13.72 8.94 -15.35
CA ARG A 837 13.52 8.72 -13.92
C ARG A 837 12.16 8.08 -13.63
N LEU A 838 12.16 6.97 -12.89
CA LEU A 838 10.94 6.31 -12.42
C LEU A 838 11.16 5.80 -10.98
N THR A 839 10.38 6.28 -10.02
CA THR A 839 10.36 5.72 -8.66
C THR A 839 9.20 4.75 -8.53
N MET A 840 9.48 3.48 -8.24
CA MET A 840 8.47 2.45 -7.98
C MET A 840 8.29 2.16 -6.48
N VAL A 841 9.31 2.41 -5.67
CA VAL A 841 9.34 2.05 -4.26
C VAL A 841 9.58 3.30 -3.42
N ASN A 842 8.54 3.70 -2.68
CA ASN A 842 8.67 4.75 -1.68
C ASN A 842 9.09 4.13 -0.34
N ILE A 843 10.37 4.29 0.03
CA ILE A 843 10.86 3.82 1.32
C ILE A 843 10.54 4.87 2.38
N PRO A 844 10.07 4.47 3.59
CA PRO A 844 9.83 5.41 4.68
C PRO A 844 11.10 6.20 5.03
N LEU A 845 11.02 7.52 4.92
CA LEU A 845 12.09 8.44 5.35
C LEU A 845 11.92 8.91 6.80
N ARG A 846 10.78 8.59 7.40
CA ARG A 846 10.37 8.88 8.78
C ARG A 846 9.46 7.74 9.25
N PRO A 847 9.06 7.70 10.55
CA PRO A 847 8.05 6.76 11.01
C PRO A 847 6.78 6.85 10.15
N MET A 848 6.25 5.70 9.73
CA MET A 848 5.03 5.63 8.93
C MET A 848 3.85 6.29 9.67
N ALA A 849 2.97 6.98 8.94
CA ALA A 849 1.76 7.61 9.46
C ALA A 849 0.49 6.75 9.31
N SER A 850 0.51 5.78 8.38
CA SER A 850 -0.61 4.89 8.13
C SER A 850 -0.15 3.51 7.64
N LEU A 851 -1.06 2.52 7.64
CA LEU A 851 -0.79 1.20 7.07
C LEU A 851 -0.55 1.25 5.55
N VAL A 852 -1.15 2.21 4.84
CA VAL A 852 -1.05 2.33 3.38
C VAL A 852 0.37 2.68 2.94
N GLU A 853 1.21 3.25 3.82
CA GLU A 853 2.64 3.44 3.51
C GLU A 853 3.42 2.14 3.31
N LEU A 854 2.85 0.99 3.72
CA LEU A 854 3.39 -0.32 3.37
C LEU A 854 3.12 -0.72 1.91
N GLN A 855 2.40 0.06 1.11
CA GLN A 855 2.14 -0.26 -0.31
C GLN A 855 3.44 -0.59 -1.08
N SER A 856 4.51 0.16 -0.83
CA SER A 856 5.79 -0.02 -1.52
C SER A 856 6.68 -1.09 -0.87
N TRP A 857 6.29 -1.66 0.26
CA TRP A 857 6.97 -2.85 0.78
C TRP A 857 6.73 -4.03 -0.17
N ASN A 858 7.71 -4.92 -0.31
CA ASN A 858 7.57 -6.11 -1.14
C ASN A 858 7.15 -7.32 -0.28
N PRO A 859 5.84 -7.57 -0.07
CA PRO A 859 5.37 -8.69 0.75
C PRO A 859 5.58 -10.05 0.06
N ARG A 860 5.91 -10.09 -1.24
CA ARG A 860 6.31 -11.33 -1.93
C ARG A 860 7.77 -11.69 -1.65
N GLY A 861 8.56 -10.75 -1.13
CA GLY A 861 9.99 -10.94 -0.90
C GLY A 861 10.69 -11.48 -2.15
N ASN A 862 11.36 -12.63 -2.02
CA ASN A 862 12.07 -13.30 -3.11
C ASN A 862 11.26 -14.46 -3.72
N ASN A 863 9.93 -14.46 -3.60
CA ASN A 863 9.09 -15.52 -4.17
C ASN A 863 9.26 -15.57 -5.70
N PRO A 864 9.68 -16.70 -6.28
CA PRO A 864 10.03 -16.77 -7.69
C PRO A 864 8.86 -17.15 -8.61
N TYR A 865 7.65 -17.31 -8.08
CA TYR A 865 6.45 -17.63 -8.87
C TYR A 865 5.51 -16.44 -8.95
N PRO A 866 4.68 -16.32 -10.01
CA PRO A 866 3.67 -15.28 -10.09
C PRO A 866 2.54 -15.52 -9.05
N PRO A 867 1.71 -14.51 -8.75
CA PRO A 867 1.74 -13.15 -9.29
C PRO A 867 2.93 -12.32 -8.80
N PHE A 868 3.43 -11.44 -9.67
CA PHE A 868 4.50 -10.46 -9.39
C PHE A 868 3.93 -9.05 -9.29
N GLN A 869 2.79 -8.88 -8.63
CA GLN A 869 2.21 -7.56 -8.39
C GLN A 869 2.99 -6.83 -7.28
N MET A 870 3.13 -5.52 -7.42
CA MET A 870 3.59 -4.59 -6.37
C MET A 870 2.41 -3.75 -5.89
N ASN A 871 2.62 -2.94 -4.84
CA ASN A 871 1.57 -2.08 -4.29
C ASN A 871 0.35 -2.88 -3.82
N LEU A 872 0.59 -4.00 -3.14
CA LEU A 872 -0.46 -4.93 -2.72
C LEU A 872 -1.28 -4.42 -1.52
N ILE A 873 -0.62 -3.71 -0.59
CA ILE A 873 -1.26 -3.24 0.65
C ILE A 873 -2.03 -1.95 0.36
N GLY A 874 -3.30 -1.90 0.77
CA GLY A 874 -4.22 -0.80 0.48
C GLY A 874 -4.91 -0.89 -0.90
N ASN A 875 -4.56 -1.87 -1.73
CA ASN A 875 -5.17 -2.11 -3.04
C ASN A 875 -5.89 -3.47 -3.10
N SER A 876 -6.76 -3.62 -4.10
CA SER A 876 -7.57 -4.84 -4.32
C SER A 876 -7.45 -5.38 -5.76
N ASP A 877 -6.33 -5.11 -6.43
CA ASP A 877 -6.09 -5.58 -7.81
C ASP A 877 -5.77 -7.08 -7.81
N ALA A 878 -6.78 -7.92 -8.02
CA ALA A 878 -6.60 -9.36 -8.12
C ALA A 878 -5.90 -9.71 -9.44
N THR A 879 -4.86 -10.54 -9.36
CA THR A 879 -4.19 -11.06 -10.56
C THR A 879 -5.16 -11.88 -11.42
N PRO A 880 -5.10 -11.78 -12.77
CA PRO A 880 -5.91 -12.62 -13.64
C PRO A 880 -5.54 -14.12 -13.57
N LEU A 881 -4.46 -14.48 -12.89
CA LEU A 881 -4.05 -15.87 -12.68
C LEU A 881 -4.86 -16.60 -11.62
N ILE A 882 -5.63 -15.87 -10.81
CA ILE A 882 -6.44 -16.44 -9.74
C ILE A 882 -7.90 -16.13 -10.07
N PRO A 883 -8.79 -17.14 -10.09
CA PRO A 883 -10.22 -16.92 -10.29
C PRO A 883 -10.80 -15.94 -9.26
N LYS A 884 -11.79 -15.15 -9.67
CA LYS A 884 -12.41 -14.10 -8.84
C LYS A 884 -12.96 -14.61 -7.49
N ASP A 885 -13.40 -15.85 -7.45
CA ASP A 885 -13.96 -16.55 -6.29
C ASP A 885 -12.94 -17.47 -5.62
N SER A 886 -11.64 -17.17 -5.76
CA SER A 886 -10.57 -17.97 -5.19
C SER A 886 -9.47 -17.12 -4.57
N VAL A 887 -8.92 -17.61 -3.46
CA VAL A 887 -7.79 -16.98 -2.77
C VAL A 887 -6.46 -17.63 -3.18
N VAL A 888 -6.52 -18.85 -3.72
CA VAL A 888 -5.36 -19.67 -4.08
C VAL A 888 -5.71 -20.45 -5.33
N PRO A 889 -4.86 -20.43 -6.37
CA PRO A 889 -5.18 -21.15 -7.59
C PRO A 889 -5.29 -22.65 -7.30
N PRO A 890 -6.46 -23.29 -7.51
CA PRO A 890 -6.70 -24.69 -7.09
C PRO A 890 -5.79 -25.72 -7.78
N ALA A 891 -5.26 -25.38 -8.96
CA ALA A 891 -4.51 -26.29 -9.84
C ALA A 891 -3.10 -25.82 -10.22
N LEU A 892 -2.58 -24.73 -9.63
CA LEU A 892 -1.27 -24.14 -10.03
C LEU A 892 -0.18 -24.27 -8.98
N LYS A 893 -0.34 -25.14 -7.97
CA LYS A 893 0.74 -25.41 -7.01
C LYS A 893 1.94 -26.04 -7.75
N PRO A 894 3.17 -25.48 -7.66
CA PRO A 894 4.32 -26.06 -8.33
C PRO A 894 4.60 -27.50 -7.84
N ALA A 895 4.96 -28.39 -8.78
CA ALA A 895 5.27 -29.78 -8.48
C ALA A 895 6.46 -29.91 -7.51
N GLY A 896 6.39 -30.88 -6.59
CA GLY A 896 7.47 -31.17 -5.64
C GLY A 896 7.64 -30.16 -4.51
N ILE A 897 6.73 -29.19 -4.37
CA ILE A 897 6.71 -28.25 -3.23
C ILE A 897 5.66 -28.70 -2.21
N GLU A 898 5.94 -28.53 -0.92
CA GLU A 898 5.02 -28.87 0.17
C GLU A 898 3.86 -27.87 0.30
N ASN A 899 4.16 -26.57 0.18
CA ASN A 899 3.18 -25.48 0.31
C ASN A 899 2.94 -24.75 -1.01
N ASN A 900 1.76 -24.13 -1.17
CA ASN A 900 1.50 -23.28 -2.33
C ASN A 900 2.20 -21.92 -2.14
N LEU A 901 2.89 -21.45 -3.18
CA LEU A 901 3.60 -20.16 -3.18
C LEU A 901 2.80 -19.04 -3.87
N MET A 902 1.60 -19.34 -4.39
CA MET A 902 0.75 -18.41 -5.12
C MET A 902 -0.53 -18.16 -4.34
N HIS A 903 -0.84 -16.88 -4.10
CA HIS A 903 -2.03 -16.44 -3.39
C HIS A 903 -2.57 -15.17 -4.03
N ASP A 904 -3.82 -14.84 -3.75
CA ASP A 904 -4.32 -13.48 -3.89
C ASP A 904 -3.66 -12.64 -2.79
N ASP A 905 -2.45 -12.16 -3.08
CA ASP A 905 -1.61 -11.44 -2.12
C ASP A 905 -2.22 -10.09 -1.71
N ALA A 906 -3.01 -9.46 -2.59
CA ALA A 906 -3.76 -8.26 -2.25
C ALA A 906 -4.80 -8.60 -1.18
N TYR A 907 -5.63 -9.63 -1.38
CA TYR A 907 -6.61 -10.02 -0.38
C TYR A 907 -5.95 -10.54 0.91
N CYS A 908 -4.94 -11.41 0.81
CA CYS A 908 -4.30 -12.04 1.96
C CYS A 908 -3.54 -11.05 2.85
N ALA A 909 -2.74 -10.14 2.26
CA ALA A 909 -1.98 -9.16 3.04
C ALA A 909 -2.91 -8.14 3.71
N ASN A 910 -3.94 -7.66 2.99
CA ASN A 910 -4.90 -6.71 3.57
C ASN A 910 -5.73 -7.38 4.68
N HIS A 911 -6.16 -8.63 4.51
CA HIS A 911 -6.86 -9.39 5.55
C HIS A 911 -6.01 -9.60 6.82
N MET A 912 -4.70 -9.81 6.67
CA MET A 912 -3.77 -9.95 7.80
C MET A 912 -3.49 -8.62 8.52
N LEU A 913 -3.46 -7.50 7.79
CA LEU A 913 -3.02 -6.20 8.33
C LEU A 913 -4.18 -5.31 8.79
N PHE A 914 -5.18 -5.05 7.96
CA PHE A 914 -6.11 -3.93 8.16
C PHE A 914 -7.08 -4.08 9.33
N ASP A 915 -7.38 -5.32 9.73
CA ASP A 915 -8.31 -5.54 10.83
C ASP A 915 -7.61 -5.67 12.20
N ASP A 916 -6.38 -6.22 12.24
CA ASP A 916 -5.68 -6.54 13.49
C ASP A 916 -4.63 -5.48 13.85
N TRP A 917 -4.13 -4.73 12.87
CA TRP A 917 -3.04 -3.78 13.06
C TRP A 917 -3.46 -2.34 12.79
N PHE A 918 -2.67 -1.41 13.36
CA PHE A 918 -2.68 -0.01 13.00
C PHE A 918 -1.26 0.57 13.16
N VAL A 919 -1.07 1.81 12.75
CA VAL A 919 0.20 2.53 12.82
C VAL A 919 -0.03 3.79 13.65
N SER A 920 0.60 3.90 14.82
CA SER A 920 0.47 5.09 15.68
C SER A 920 1.50 6.18 15.38
N SER A 921 2.57 5.83 14.67
CA SER A 921 3.79 6.64 14.53
C SER A 921 4.53 6.91 15.85
N ILE A 922 4.19 6.21 16.94
CA ILE A 922 4.95 6.24 18.20
C ILE A 922 6.25 5.46 17.97
N ALA A 923 7.25 6.19 17.50
CA ALA A 923 8.55 5.68 17.09
C ALA A 923 9.66 6.70 17.34
N ALA A 924 10.92 6.29 17.15
CA ALA A 924 12.03 7.22 17.20
C ALA A 924 11.93 8.25 16.07
N GLN A 925 11.97 9.54 16.41
CA GLN A 925 11.78 10.65 15.47
C GLN A 925 13.13 11.17 14.95
N PRO A 926 13.37 11.16 13.62
CA PRO A 926 14.58 11.72 13.04
C PRO A 926 14.52 13.25 13.06
N GLN A 927 15.69 13.89 13.20
CA GLN A 927 15.83 15.36 13.16
C GLN A 927 15.42 15.92 11.80
N ASN A 928 15.76 15.21 10.71
CA ASN A 928 15.42 15.56 9.34
C ASN A 928 14.69 14.39 8.65
N LEU A 929 14.82 14.27 7.32
CA LEU A 929 14.45 13.07 6.59
C LEU A 929 15.56 12.04 6.72
N GLY A 930 15.27 10.89 7.33
CA GLY A 930 16.24 9.83 7.60
C GLY A 930 17.35 10.20 8.59
N GLY A 931 18.03 9.18 9.10
CA GLY A 931 19.26 9.29 9.87
C GLY A 931 19.08 9.67 11.33
N ASN A 932 19.81 10.72 11.76
CA ASN A 932 20.02 11.06 13.16
C ASN A 932 18.70 11.24 13.92
N ILE A 933 18.53 10.45 14.98
CA ILE A 933 17.35 10.46 15.84
C ILE A 933 17.43 11.65 16.81
N ALA A 934 16.43 12.52 16.76
CA ALA A 934 16.28 13.65 17.67
C ALA A 934 15.54 13.26 18.96
N LYS A 935 14.53 12.39 18.86
CA LYS A 935 13.76 11.90 20.01
C LYS A 935 13.63 10.37 19.92
N ASP A 936 13.98 9.67 20.99
CA ASP A 936 13.65 8.25 21.11
C ASP A 936 12.14 8.04 21.35
N VAL A 937 11.70 6.79 21.22
CA VAL A 937 10.29 6.38 21.36
C VAL A 937 9.66 6.82 22.70
N LYS A 938 10.41 6.73 23.81
CA LYS A 938 9.92 7.04 25.16
C LYS A 938 9.75 8.54 25.34
N THR A 939 10.74 9.30 24.87
CA THR A 939 10.73 10.76 24.91
C THR A 939 9.58 11.29 24.05
N TYR A 940 9.44 10.79 22.83
CA TYR A 940 8.33 11.19 21.96
C TYR A 940 6.96 10.86 22.56
N TYR A 941 6.75 9.62 23.05
CA TYR A 941 5.48 9.25 23.70
C TYR A 941 5.17 10.12 24.92
N LYS A 942 6.17 10.42 25.76
CA LYS A 942 6.02 11.34 26.90
C LYS A 942 5.53 12.71 26.43
N ASP A 943 6.14 13.26 25.40
CA ASP A 943 5.78 14.57 24.87
C ASP A 943 4.33 14.60 24.37
N ILE A 944 3.86 13.52 23.71
CA ILE A 944 2.44 13.37 23.31
C ILE A 944 1.51 13.44 24.53
N MET A 945 1.79 12.67 25.59
CA MET A 945 0.95 12.62 26.79
C MET A 945 0.90 13.96 27.53
N THR A 946 2.01 14.72 27.52
CA THR A 946 2.05 16.07 28.10
C THR A 946 1.38 17.14 27.24
N GLY A 947 1.09 16.84 25.96
CA GLY A 947 0.61 17.81 24.97
C GLY A 947 1.71 18.71 24.38
N SER A 948 2.99 18.44 24.69
CA SER A 948 4.14 19.17 24.13
C SER A 948 4.42 18.82 22.67
N ASP A 949 3.89 17.69 22.20
CA ASP A 949 4.05 17.16 20.85
C ASP A 949 2.75 16.46 20.44
N LYS A 950 2.61 16.12 19.15
CA LYS A 950 1.41 15.51 18.53
C LYS A 950 1.80 14.34 17.66
N LEU A 951 0.90 13.37 17.50
CA LEU A 951 1.13 12.23 16.61
C LEU A 951 1.15 12.69 15.15
N SER A 952 1.85 11.94 14.29
CA SER A 952 1.93 12.23 12.86
C SER A 952 0.54 12.21 12.23
N ASN A 953 -0.26 11.17 12.51
CA ASN A 953 -1.69 11.17 12.22
C ASN A 953 -2.46 12.00 13.24
N ARG A 954 -2.97 13.15 12.81
CA ARG A 954 -3.69 14.12 13.66
C ARG A 954 -5.08 13.69 14.08
N SER A 955 -5.61 12.64 13.45
CA SER A 955 -6.83 12.01 13.90
C SER A 955 -6.60 11.19 15.18
N TYR A 956 -5.36 10.76 15.49
CA TYR A 956 -5.06 10.06 16.73
C TYR A 956 -4.66 11.05 17.83
N TYR A 957 -5.30 10.92 18.99
CA TYR A 957 -4.97 11.70 20.18
C TYR A 957 -5.14 10.87 21.46
N PRO A 958 -4.45 11.23 22.55
CA PRO A 958 -4.59 10.52 23.83
C PRO A 958 -6.04 10.52 24.31
N ILE A 959 -6.47 9.42 24.94
CA ILE A 959 -7.73 9.42 25.71
C ILE A 959 -7.77 10.59 26.68
N ILE A 960 -8.97 11.05 27.04
CA ILE A 960 -9.14 12.21 27.94
C ILE A 960 -8.32 12.09 29.23
N ALA A 961 -8.22 10.88 29.80
CA ALA A 961 -7.46 10.60 31.03
C ALA A 961 -5.93 10.72 30.88
N ASP A 962 -5.40 10.66 29.67
CA ASP A 962 -3.96 10.68 29.37
C ASP A 962 -3.54 11.97 28.63
N SER A 963 -4.48 12.91 28.43
CA SER A 963 -4.23 14.18 27.75
C SER A 963 -3.79 15.26 28.74
N GLY A 964 -2.67 15.92 28.46
CA GLY A 964 -2.17 17.04 29.28
C GLY A 964 -1.59 16.60 30.64
N LEU A 965 -1.01 15.39 30.70
CA LEU A 965 -0.42 14.87 31.93
C LEU A 965 0.78 15.70 32.41
N SER A 966 0.99 15.73 33.72
CA SER A 966 2.23 16.27 34.30
C SER A 966 3.45 15.46 33.82
N ALA A 967 4.64 16.06 33.87
CA ALA A 967 5.87 15.37 33.44
C ALA A 967 6.13 14.06 34.24
N SER A 968 5.76 14.02 35.52
CA SER A 968 5.87 12.81 36.36
C SER A 968 4.86 11.74 35.93
N ASP A 969 3.60 12.12 35.71
CA ASP A 969 2.54 11.17 35.37
C ASP A 969 2.72 10.63 33.95
N ALA A 970 3.18 11.47 33.02
CA ALA A 970 3.58 11.04 31.68
C ALA A 970 4.75 10.04 31.75
N THR A 971 5.70 10.22 32.66
CA THR A 971 6.80 9.26 32.88
C THR A 971 6.29 7.94 33.46
N GLN A 972 5.34 7.98 34.39
CA GLN A 972 4.66 6.77 34.87
C GLN A 972 3.92 6.06 33.74
N ARG A 973 3.28 6.82 32.83
CA ARG A 973 2.59 6.26 31.67
C ARG A 973 3.55 5.59 30.68
N VAL A 974 4.70 6.19 30.42
CA VAL A 974 5.80 5.56 29.65
C VAL A 974 6.20 4.23 30.27
N ASN A 975 6.35 4.18 31.60
CA ASN A 975 6.73 2.94 32.30
C ASN A 975 5.65 1.86 32.20
N GLY A 976 4.37 2.23 32.34
CA GLY A 976 3.25 1.29 32.27
C GLY A 976 2.93 0.77 30.87
N ILE A 977 3.16 1.59 29.83
CA ILE A 977 2.75 1.28 28.45
C ILE A 977 3.97 0.99 27.59
N ILE A 978 4.84 1.98 27.36
CA ILE A 978 5.96 1.86 26.41
C ILE A 978 7.03 0.92 26.91
N ASN A 979 7.35 0.85 28.21
CA ASN A 979 8.37 -0.07 28.70
C ASN A 979 7.87 -1.52 28.82
N SER A 980 6.55 -1.74 28.84
CA SER A 980 5.94 -3.08 28.93
C SER A 980 6.35 -3.97 27.75
N SER A 981 6.50 -5.27 27.97
CA SER A 981 6.68 -6.26 26.90
C SER A 981 5.48 -6.28 25.94
N GLU A 982 4.28 -5.99 26.46
CA GLU A 982 3.02 -5.95 25.71
C GLU A 982 2.71 -4.56 25.13
N SER A 983 3.73 -3.69 25.03
CA SER A 983 3.54 -2.29 24.58
C SER A 983 2.74 -2.18 23.28
N PHE A 984 3.05 -3.01 22.28
CA PHE A 984 2.33 -3.05 21.00
C PHE A 984 0.86 -3.50 21.10
N LEU A 985 0.44 -4.16 22.19
CA LEU A 985 -0.95 -4.56 22.45
C LEU A 985 -1.72 -3.50 23.27
N LYS A 986 -1.02 -2.61 23.98
CA LYS A 986 -1.61 -1.68 24.95
C LYS A 986 -1.83 -0.27 24.42
N VAL A 987 -1.01 0.18 23.46
CA VAL A 987 -1.04 1.57 22.99
C VAL A 987 -2.39 1.97 22.40
N ALA A 988 -3.05 1.09 21.65
CA ALA A 988 -4.39 1.34 21.10
C ALA A 988 -5.42 1.74 22.18
N SER A 989 -5.36 1.13 23.37
CA SER A 989 -6.27 1.44 24.49
C SER A 989 -6.08 2.84 25.09
N ARG A 990 -5.03 3.56 24.69
CA ARG A 990 -4.68 4.90 25.18
C ARG A 990 -4.91 5.98 24.14
N LEU A 991 -5.41 5.62 22.96
CA LEU A 991 -5.65 6.54 21.86
C LEU A 991 -7.12 6.49 21.43
N GLU A 992 -7.63 7.65 21.06
CA GLU A 992 -8.93 7.84 20.41
C GLU A 992 -8.72 8.31 18.96
N VAL A 993 -9.72 8.07 18.11
CA VAL A 993 -9.71 8.45 16.70
C VAL A 993 -10.75 9.52 16.44
N ALA A 994 -10.30 10.72 16.08
CA ALA A 994 -11.17 11.80 15.69
C ALA A 994 -11.79 11.54 14.31
N GLY A 995 -13.10 11.73 14.19
CA GLY A 995 -13.77 11.70 12.88
C GLY A 995 -13.75 10.32 12.23
N MET A 996 -13.74 9.25 13.02
CA MET A 996 -13.81 7.89 12.50
C MET A 996 -15.14 7.67 11.77
N PHE A 997 -15.09 7.81 10.45
CA PHE A 997 -16.25 7.74 9.57
C PHE A 997 -16.58 6.30 9.19
N ASN A 998 -17.84 5.93 9.33
CA ASN A 998 -18.35 4.62 8.97
C ASN A 998 -18.60 4.54 7.47
N VAL A 999 -17.85 3.67 6.79
CA VAL A 999 -17.99 3.42 5.34
C VAL A 999 -19.39 2.98 4.91
N ASN A 1000 -20.21 2.48 5.83
CA ASN A 1000 -21.60 2.10 5.54
C ASN A 1000 -22.57 3.29 5.57
N SER A 1001 -22.09 4.52 5.77
CA SER A 1001 -22.94 5.72 5.66
C SER A 1001 -23.51 5.84 4.25
N THR A 1002 -24.82 6.11 4.16
CA THR A 1002 -25.54 6.36 2.91
C THR A 1002 -25.71 7.85 2.62
N SER A 1003 -25.21 8.73 3.50
CA SER A 1003 -25.31 10.18 3.31
C SER A 1003 -24.35 10.67 2.22
N VAL A 1004 -24.91 11.08 1.08
CA VAL A 1004 -24.14 11.66 -0.04
C VAL A 1004 -23.44 12.94 0.38
N ALA A 1005 -24.08 13.79 1.19
CA ALA A 1005 -23.48 15.04 1.67
C ALA A 1005 -22.29 14.76 2.61
N ALA A 1006 -22.42 13.80 3.53
CA ALA A 1006 -21.32 13.41 4.41
C ALA A 1006 -20.12 12.86 3.64
N TRP A 1007 -20.37 12.03 2.61
CA TRP A 1007 -19.33 11.54 1.70
C TRP A 1007 -18.70 12.66 0.87
N LYS A 1008 -19.50 13.59 0.33
CA LYS A 1008 -19.00 14.77 -0.38
C LYS A 1008 -18.09 15.60 0.50
N ALA A 1009 -18.46 15.80 1.76
CA ALA A 1009 -17.65 16.53 2.72
C ALA A 1009 -16.36 15.77 3.07
N LEU A 1010 -16.44 14.47 3.34
CA LEU A 1010 -15.27 13.64 3.63
C LEU A 1010 -14.29 13.58 2.44
N LEU A 1011 -14.77 13.46 1.21
CA LEU A 1011 -13.94 13.35 0.00
C LEU A 1011 -13.60 14.71 -0.63
N GLY A 1012 -14.28 15.78 -0.23
CA GLY A 1012 -14.12 17.14 -0.77
C GLY A 1012 -12.69 17.65 -0.62
N HIS A 1013 -12.02 17.33 0.49
CA HIS A 1013 -10.63 17.70 0.73
C HIS A 1013 -9.64 17.15 -0.32
N ALA A 1014 -10.00 16.11 -1.07
CA ALA A 1014 -9.16 15.56 -2.12
C ALA A 1014 -9.28 16.33 -3.45
N LYS A 1015 -10.34 17.13 -3.65
CA LYS A 1015 -10.56 17.93 -4.87
C LYS A 1015 -9.78 19.24 -4.89
N SER A 1016 -9.49 19.80 -3.72
CA SER A 1016 -8.80 21.10 -3.56
C SER A 1016 -7.29 20.95 -3.33
N ARG A 1017 -6.70 19.78 -3.67
CA ARG A 1017 -5.27 19.48 -3.57
C ARG A 1017 -4.52 19.67 -4.88
#